data_AF-A0A969ZM28-F1
#
_entry.id   AF-A0A969ZM28-F1
#
_cell.length_a   1.000
_cell.length_b   1.000
_cell.length_c   1.000
_cell.angle_alpha   90.00
_cell.angle_beta   90.00
_cell.angle_gamma   90.00
#
_symmetry.space_group_name_H-M   'P 1'
#
loop_
_entity.id
_entity.type
_entity.pdbx_description
1 polymer ?
#
loop_
_entity_poly.entity_id
_entity_poly.type
_entity_poly.pdbx_seq_one_letter_code
_entity_poly.pdbx_strand_id
1 'polypeptide(L)'
;NLERSIRNFEERGFTAADLLNLQNQYRDQLTTYITWYQPVTRQQMAAWIARALQLGGTYSGDMSKIYEFSDMRQIDTEKAPLIESLLQREIMSGKSSTHFAPNEAMTRAQLAQIMAKVHEDLLPIRNTTIKEGKILAIEDLEDKGIKKKVITLHNADDSKNLIITEENNRDFPVLRLGKLGLSKDLLKGDWVKYYIRNNEVIFAKVEPSKLKTVRGFVEVVSTDNQQLVMRDFNDQRHIFKIQPFAKIQINGKDTLFKDLIYGLEVTVTTDNQRVVEIQGYLEEDPERHGYIPPGSKTKVGDILFIDKDSVELRVDGKREKYRITDGTQILRSDRPANLFEVKEGDRVILSFDDIYSADIATLRVEDHERHIEGVYRGSIEQVNSRNRELILKNPYIYKDGKWIKDSKDQIKLRAEGNILYEGSRPILLNTLNNRKDQEAYVAVENSYNVPRVAKLLLKNGSSILYESKISDINFATSKMIVDNTAFTFHPGTIVIKNNRLVDNINLNKGQGVYVAGDILRGNRNAALIAIEYTGILDERVDSTRLVIYRGTVADIHHYGVTLGRLGYRLDYLKLEDNQWEEYRGNRKMTLTEDTFIFDSDIQKEIDPSHFIDTRYIDPEDIEDREIRERIEDKFYLDKTAYFVVKETYVDGDVYEEVLALNLTPTETYRGGRLHTEHSAMGEIQSVDMDSGNITLNNVRHWNSLNKRWERARDSETIDIDKAVIIVNDQPIDKDQLNLIRRKGQAYIIKNKNTSTREEGYVVIIEQ
;
A
#
# COMPACT_ATOMS: atom_id res chain seq x y z
N ASN A 1 -38.62 7.24 77.49
CA ASN A 1 -37.65 6.13 77.70
C ASN A 1 -36.31 6.58 78.25
N LEU A 2 -35.74 7.72 77.83
CA LEU A 2 -34.44 8.22 78.34
C LEU A 2 -34.42 8.47 79.87
N GLU A 3 -35.45 9.10 80.44
CA GLU A 3 -35.57 9.32 81.90
C GLU A 3 -35.68 8.02 82.71
N ARG A 4 -36.26 6.96 82.12
CA ARG A 4 -36.39 5.64 82.74
C ARG A 4 -35.08 4.88 82.72
N SER A 5 -34.31 5.02 81.63
CA SER A 5 -32.97 4.44 81.51
C SER A 5 -31.98 5.14 82.44
N ILE A 6 -32.00 6.47 82.54
CA ILE A 6 -31.10 7.23 83.44
C ILE A 6 -31.34 6.88 84.92
N ARG A 7 -32.60 6.77 85.37
CA ARG A 7 -32.91 6.34 86.76
C ARG A 7 -32.39 4.94 87.10
N ASN A 8 -32.43 4.01 86.15
CA ASN A 8 -31.89 2.65 86.37
C ASN A 8 -30.36 2.60 86.48
N PHE A 9 -29.64 3.66 86.07
CA PHE A 9 -28.17 3.73 86.17
C PHE A 9 -27.68 4.43 87.44
N GLU A 10 -28.48 5.32 88.06
CA GLU A 10 -28.16 5.95 89.34
C GLU A 10 -28.09 4.94 90.51
N GLU A 11 -28.85 3.85 90.45
CA GLU A 11 -28.84 2.79 91.48
C GLU A 11 -27.57 1.89 91.47
N ARG A 12 -26.67 2.03 90.49
CA ARG A 12 -25.50 1.14 90.29
C ARG A 12 -24.12 1.77 90.60
N GLY A 13 -24.07 2.94 91.24
CA GLY A 13 -22.82 3.50 91.77
C GLY A 13 -21.86 4.11 90.74
N PHE A 14 -22.34 4.51 89.56
CA PHE A 14 -21.54 5.24 88.56
C PHE A 14 -21.18 6.66 89.02
N THR A 15 -19.99 7.13 88.69
CA THR A 15 -19.57 8.51 89.03
C THR A 15 -20.27 9.53 88.11
N ALA A 16 -20.32 10.80 88.52
CA ALA A 16 -20.91 11.86 87.70
C ALA A 16 -20.25 12.01 86.31
N ALA A 17 -18.96 11.65 86.19
CA ALA A 17 -18.24 11.64 84.92
C ALA A 17 -18.66 10.49 84.00
N ASP A 18 -18.93 9.31 84.56
CA ASP A 18 -19.40 8.13 83.80
C ASP A 18 -20.79 8.37 83.21
N LEU A 19 -21.68 8.99 84.00
CA LEU A 19 -23.02 9.38 83.54
C LEU A 19 -22.98 10.43 82.42
N LEU A 20 -22.07 11.40 82.49
CA LEU A 20 -21.88 12.42 81.44
C LEU A 20 -21.34 11.82 80.13
N ASN A 21 -20.38 10.89 80.22
CA ASN A 21 -19.86 10.18 79.04
C ASN A 21 -20.91 9.31 78.37
N LEU A 22 -21.69 8.55 79.14
CA LEU A 22 -22.82 7.77 78.63
C LEU A 22 -23.89 8.67 78.01
N GLN A 23 -24.18 9.82 78.61
CA GLN A 23 -25.13 10.78 78.08
C GLN A 23 -24.65 11.37 76.76
N ASN A 24 -23.36 11.71 76.64
CA ASN A 24 -22.76 12.18 75.38
C ASN A 24 -22.77 11.08 74.31
N GLN A 25 -22.44 9.83 74.66
CA GLN A 25 -22.44 8.71 73.73
C GLN A 25 -23.85 8.37 73.22
N TYR A 26 -24.86 8.44 74.10
CA TYR A 26 -26.28 8.33 73.70
C TYR A 26 -26.73 9.54 72.88
N ARG A 27 -26.26 10.74 73.21
CA ARG A 27 -26.55 11.95 72.43
C ARG A 27 -25.93 11.84 71.05
N ASP A 28 -24.70 11.35 70.90
CA ASP A 28 -24.04 11.13 69.62
C ASP A 28 -24.73 10.02 68.82
N GLN A 29 -25.16 8.93 69.48
CA GLN A 29 -25.96 7.89 68.84
C GLN A 29 -27.33 8.41 68.42
N LEU A 30 -27.99 9.24 69.22
CA LEU A 30 -29.26 9.88 68.86
C LEU A 30 -29.08 10.93 67.77
N THR A 31 -27.99 11.70 67.79
CA THR A 31 -27.65 12.68 66.75
C THR A 31 -27.38 11.95 65.45
N THR A 32 -26.61 10.86 65.48
CA THR A 32 -26.38 9.98 64.34
C THR A 32 -27.69 9.35 63.87
N TYR A 33 -28.48 8.76 64.77
CA TYR A 33 -29.78 8.17 64.43
C TYR A 33 -30.74 9.19 63.82
N ILE A 34 -30.85 10.40 64.38
CA ILE A 34 -31.69 11.47 63.84
C ILE A 34 -31.15 11.95 62.49
N THR A 35 -29.84 12.06 62.31
CA THR A 35 -29.20 12.52 61.07
C THR A 35 -29.37 11.53 59.91
N TRP A 36 -29.30 10.22 60.18
CA TRP A 36 -29.41 9.17 59.14
C TRP A 36 -30.86 8.88 58.71
N TYR A 37 -31.86 9.38 59.46
CA TYR A 37 -33.28 9.27 59.11
C TYR A 37 -33.84 10.52 58.41
N GLN A 38 -33.02 11.56 58.18
CA GLN A 38 -33.43 12.72 57.40
C GLN A 38 -33.16 12.52 55.90
N PRO A 39 -33.99 13.11 55.01
CA PRO A 39 -33.69 13.15 53.59
C PRO A 39 -32.35 13.85 53.32
N VAL A 40 -31.49 13.20 52.55
CA VAL A 40 -30.20 13.77 52.14
C VAL A 40 -30.39 14.82 51.03
N THR A 41 -29.71 15.95 51.17
CA THR A 41 -29.75 17.02 50.17
C THR A 41 -28.94 16.64 48.92
N ARG A 42 -29.28 17.23 47.77
CA ARG A 42 -28.58 17.00 46.50
C ARG A 42 -27.08 17.33 46.60
N GLN A 43 -26.71 18.43 47.25
CA GLN A 43 -25.30 18.79 47.43
C GLN A 43 -24.54 17.81 48.34
N GLN A 44 -25.20 17.30 49.38
CA GLN A 44 -24.58 16.36 50.30
C GLN A 44 -24.34 15.00 49.64
N MET A 45 -25.31 14.52 48.85
CA MET A 45 -25.13 13.30 48.08
C MET A 45 -24.04 13.46 47.02
N ALA A 46 -24.00 14.59 46.32
CA ALA A 46 -22.96 14.86 45.34
C ALA A 46 -21.56 14.75 45.97
N ALA A 47 -21.36 15.34 47.15
CA ALA A 47 -20.10 15.21 47.87
C ALA A 47 -19.78 13.74 48.24
N TRP A 48 -20.77 12.94 48.65
CA TRP A 48 -20.57 11.51 48.94
C TRP A 48 -20.16 10.72 47.70
N ILE A 49 -20.83 10.92 46.57
CA ILE A 49 -20.54 10.21 45.33
C ILE A 49 -19.15 10.56 44.82
N ALA A 50 -18.79 11.85 44.81
CA ALA A 50 -17.48 12.29 44.40
C ALA A 50 -16.36 11.67 45.27
N ARG A 51 -16.57 11.62 46.60
CA ARG A 51 -15.62 10.97 47.52
C ARG A 51 -15.56 9.46 47.34
N ALA A 52 -16.71 8.80 47.13
CA ALA A 52 -16.76 7.36 46.89
C ALA A 52 -16.02 6.95 45.61
N LEU A 53 -16.05 7.83 44.60
CA LEU A 53 -15.29 7.70 43.35
C LEU A 53 -13.85 8.20 43.46
N GLN A 54 -13.41 8.65 44.64
CA GLN A 54 -12.09 9.22 44.89
C GLN A 54 -11.75 10.38 43.93
N LEU A 55 -12.76 11.16 43.52
CA LEU A 55 -12.55 12.33 42.68
C LEU A 55 -11.90 13.45 43.49
N GLY A 56 -10.79 13.99 42.98
CA GLY A 56 -10.26 15.27 43.45
C GLY A 56 -11.24 16.40 43.12
N GLY A 57 -11.36 17.38 44.02
CA GLY A 57 -12.15 18.58 43.75
C GLY A 57 -11.55 19.42 42.63
N THR A 58 -12.38 19.94 41.73
CA THR A 58 -11.96 20.89 40.69
C THR A 58 -11.95 22.29 41.29
N TYR A 59 -10.79 22.97 41.31
CA TYR A 59 -10.64 24.30 41.92
C TYR A 59 -10.56 25.44 40.89
N SER A 60 -10.66 26.67 41.39
CA SER A 60 -10.74 27.94 40.64
C SER A 60 -9.85 28.02 39.39
N GLY A 61 -10.49 28.30 38.24
CA GLY A 61 -9.90 28.35 36.90
C GLY A 61 -10.68 27.46 35.93
N ASP A 62 -10.94 26.22 36.35
CA ASP A 62 -11.59 25.18 35.52
C ASP A 62 -13.04 24.88 35.93
N MET A 63 -13.54 25.55 36.98
CA MET A 63 -14.96 25.50 37.32
C MET A 63 -15.75 26.24 36.24
N SER A 64 -16.57 25.53 35.49
CA SER A 64 -17.39 26.10 34.42
C SER A 64 -18.85 25.67 34.55
N LYS A 65 -19.11 24.41 34.94
CA LYS A 65 -20.46 23.85 34.98
C LYS A 65 -21.29 24.37 36.14
N ILE A 66 -20.68 24.53 37.30
CA ILE A 66 -21.38 25.02 38.48
C ILE A 66 -21.84 26.48 38.32
N TYR A 67 -21.12 27.29 37.51
CA TYR A 67 -21.48 28.68 37.21
C TYR A 67 -22.66 28.82 36.23
N GLU A 68 -23.06 27.74 35.55
CA GLU A 68 -24.26 27.72 34.70
C GLU A 68 -25.56 27.77 35.56
N PHE A 69 -25.47 27.51 36.86
CA PHE A 69 -26.62 27.47 37.77
C PHE A 69 -26.84 28.78 38.53
N SER A 70 -28.06 29.30 38.40
CA SER A 70 -28.52 30.53 39.07
C SER A 70 -28.49 30.45 40.60
N ASP A 71 -28.60 29.24 41.16
CA ASP A 71 -28.64 28.95 42.60
C ASP A 71 -27.31 28.45 43.16
N MET A 72 -26.20 28.58 42.41
CA MET A 72 -24.86 28.17 42.85
C MET A 72 -24.45 28.75 44.21
N ARG A 73 -24.87 29.99 44.53
CA ARG A 73 -24.55 30.64 45.81
C ARG A 73 -25.12 29.92 47.04
N GLN A 74 -26.06 28.98 46.85
CA GLN A 74 -26.64 28.16 47.91
C GLN A 74 -25.86 26.85 48.15
N ILE A 75 -24.83 26.56 47.34
CA ILE A 75 -23.95 25.41 47.51
C ILE A 75 -22.90 25.74 48.57
N ASP A 76 -22.69 24.83 49.53
CA ASP A 76 -21.65 24.99 50.54
C ASP A 76 -20.27 25.02 49.87
N THR A 77 -19.46 26.02 50.21
CA THR A 77 -18.15 26.28 49.57
C THR A 77 -17.24 25.06 49.52
N GLU A 78 -17.28 24.21 50.55
CA GLU A 78 -16.49 22.98 50.66
C GLU A 78 -16.95 21.85 49.71
N LYS A 79 -18.20 21.90 49.23
CA LYS A 79 -18.81 20.88 48.35
C LYS A 79 -18.74 21.30 46.88
N ALA A 80 -18.62 22.60 46.59
CA ALA A 80 -18.58 23.15 45.24
C ALA A 80 -17.51 22.49 44.33
N PRO A 81 -16.25 22.28 44.75
CA PRO A 81 -15.24 21.59 43.93
C PRO A 81 -15.62 20.16 43.54
N LEU A 82 -16.25 19.42 44.46
CA LEU A 82 -16.67 18.03 44.23
C LEU A 82 -17.89 17.96 43.31
N ILE A 83 -18.83 18.90 43.47
CA ILE A 83 -20.01 19.02 42.61
C ILE A 83 -19.59 19.35 41.18
N GLU A 84 -18.65 20.28 40.99
CA GLU A 84 -18.09 20.58 39.68
C GLU A 84 -17.54 19.33 38.99
N SER A 85 -16.74 18.55 39.71
CA SER A 85 -16.13 17.33 39.17
C SER A 85 -17.15 16.27 38.72
N LEU A 86 -18.33 16.21 39.36
CA LEU A 86 -19.42 15.34 38.96
C LEU A 86 -20.21 15.87 37.75
N LEU A 87 -20.40 17.19 37.67
CA LEU A 87 -21.10 17.85 36.57
C LEU A 87 -20.30 17.73 35.27
N GLN A 88 -18.99 17.96 35.31
CA GLN A 88 -18.11 17.84 34.15
C GLN A 88 -18.05 16.41 33.58
N ARG A 89 -18.19 15.40 34.45
CA ARG A 89 -18.25 13.97 34.06
C ARG A 89 -19.66 13.52 33.72
N GLU A 90 -20.64 14.43 33.73
CA GLU A 90 -22.06 14.17 33.49
C GLU A 90 -22.65 13.08 34.40
N ILE A 91 -22.02 12.84 35.57
CA ILE A 91 -22.49 11.87 36.56
C ILE A 91 -23.77 12.37 37.21
N MET A 92 -23.82 13.67 37.48
CA MET A 92 -24.98 14.38 38.01
C MET A 92 -25.29 15.57 37.10
N SER A 93 -26.56 15.97 37.06
CA SER A 93 -27.02 17.16 36.35
C SER A 93 -27.93 18.02 37.24
N GLY A 94 -28.14 19.28 36.84
CA GLY A 94 -29.16 20.14 37.42
C GLY A 94 -30.57 19.61 37.19
N LYS A 95 -31.55 20.14 37.94
CA LYS A 95 -32.98 19.86 37.67
C LYS A 95 -33.45 20.55 36.38
N SER A 96 -32.75 21.59 35.96
CA SER A 96 -32.85 22.23 34.65
C SER A 96 -31.47 22.71 34.20
N SER A 97 -31.37 23.30 33.02
CA SER A 97 -30.12 23.90 32.51
C SER A 97 -29.60 25.07 33.37
N THR A 98 -30.44 25.70 34.20
CA THR A 98 -30.07 26.88 34.99
C THR A 98 -30.32 26.72 36.50
N HIS A 99 -30.71 25.52 36.96
CA HIS A 99 -31.06 25.28 38.37
C HIS A 99 -30.57 23.93 38.89
N PHE A 100 -29.74 23.93 39.95
CA PHE A 100 -29.18 22.72 40.55
C PHE A 100 -30.00 22.16 41.72
N ALA A 101 -30.64 23.02 42.50
CA ALA A 101 -31.38 22.78 43.74
C ALA A 101 -30.54 22.10 44.86
N PRO A 102 -29.50 22.75 45.39
CA PRO A 102 -28.53 22.10 46.29
C PRO A 102 -29.12 21.61 47.61
N ASN A 103 -30.06 22.37 48.17
CA ASN A 103 -30.69 22.08 49.48
C ASN A 103 -31.93 21.18 49.38
N GLU A 104 -32.38 20.87 48.17
CA GLU A 104 -33.53 19.99 47.98
C GLU A 104 -33.15 18.54 48.32
N ALA A 105 -34.10 17.81 48.94
CA ALA A 105 -33.96 16.38 49.17
C ALA A 105 -33.86 15.62 47.84
N MET A 106 -32.92 14.69 47.75
CA MET A 106 -32.77 13.88 46.55
C MET A 106 -33.71 12.67 46.58
N THR A 107 -34.42 12.45 45.46
CA THR A 107 -35.31 11.31 45.32
C THR A 107 -34.56 10.01 45.06
N ARG A 108 -35.17 8.87 45.38
CA ARG A 108 -34.63 7.53 45.09
C ARG A 108 -34.39 7.31 43.59
N ALA A 109 -35.24 7.86 42.73
CA ALA A 109 -35.09 7.75 41.28
C ALA A 109 -33.86 8.50 40.76
N GLN A 110 -33.62 9.72 41.28
CA GLN A 110 -32.41 10.48 40.95
C GLN A 110 -31.15 9.75 41.41
N LEU A 111 -31.15 9.20 42.63
CA LEU A 111 -30.01 8.40 43.10
C LEU A 111 -29.80 7.17 42.23
N ALA A 112 -30.87 6.44 41.87
CA ALA A 112 -30.78 5.26 41.01
C ALA A 112 -30.17 5.60 39.63
N GLN A 113 -30.53 6.74 39.04
CA GLN A 113 -29.96 7.21 37.79
C GLN A 113 -28.46 7.50 37.92
N ILE A 114 -28.04 8.15 39.02
CA ILE A 114 -26.61 8.40 39.26
C ILE A 114 -25.88 7.08 39.49
N MET A 115 -26.42 6.18 40.32
CA MET A 115 -25.85 4.86 40.55
C MET A 115 -25.70 4.05 39.27
N ALA A 116 -26.68 4.11 38.36
CA ALA A 116 -26.59 3.45 37.05
C ALA A 116 -25.40 3.97 36.22
N LYS A 117 -25.04 5.25 36.36
CA LYS A 117 -23.87 5.83 35.68
C LYS A 117 -22.54 5.43 36.33
N VAL A 118 -22.48 5.34 37.66
CA VAL A 118 -21.20 5.20 38.38
C VAL A 118 -20.91 3.79 38.90
N HIS A 119 -21.86 2.86 38.82
CA HIS A 119 -21.73 1.55 39.46
C HIS A 119 -20.51 0.76 38.98
N GLU A 120 -20.10 0.88 37.71
CA GLU A 120 -18.91 0.19 37.18
C GLU A 120 -17.61 0.82 37.69
N ASP A 121 -17.53 2.15 37.76
CA ASP A 121 -16.37 2.89 38.29
C ASP A 121 -16.10 2.60 39.76
N LEU A 122 -17.14 2.24 40.52
CA LEU A 122 -17.03 1.85 41.93
C LEU A 122 -16.47 0.44 42.12
N LEU A 123 -16.40 -0.40 41.09
CA LEU A 123 -16.00 -1.80 41.22
C LEU A 123 -14.50 -1.97 41.52
N PRO A 124 -13.58 -1.32 40.78
CA PRO A 124 -12.14 -1.39 41.09
C PRO A 124 -11.83 -0.89 42.50
N ILE A 125 -12.49 0.20 42.94
CA ILE A 125 -12.35 0.78 44.28
C ILE A 125 -12.75 -0.23 45.38
N ARG A 126 -13.65 -1.16 45.06
CA ARG A 126 -14.14 -2.22 45.95
C ARG A 126 -13.48 -3.58 45.70
N ASN A 127 -12.29 -3.60 45.08
CA ASN A 127 -11.56 -4.82 44.70
C ASN A 127 -12.44 -5.83 43.96
N THR A 128 -13.34 -5.33 43.10
CA THR A 128 -14.27 -6.13 42.31
C THR A 128 -13.90 -6.01 40.84
N THR A 129 -13.62 -7.11 40.18
CA THR A 129 -13.35 -7.17 38.75
C THR A 129 -14.55 -7.72 38.00
N ILE A 130 -14.78 -7.22 36.78
CA ILE A 130 -15.82 -7.73 35.90
C ILE A 130 -15.15 -8.57 34.82
N LYS A 131 -15.75 -9.71 34.52
CA LYS A 131 -15.48 -10.46 33.30
C LYS A 131 -16.77 -10.79 32.58
N GLU A 132 -16.65 -11.00 31.28
CA GLU A 132 -17.76 -11.44 30.45
C GLU A 132 -17.30 -12.53 29.49
N GLY A 133 -18.13 -13.55 29.30
CA GLY A 133 -17.74 -14.71 28.51
C GLY A 133 -18.86 -15.70 28.30
N LYS A 134 -18.58 -16.68 27.44
CA LYS A 134 -19.48 -17.79 27.15
C LYS A 134 -19.15 -18.98 28.04
N ILE A 135 -20.18 -19.61 28.62
CA ILE A 135 -20.04 -20.87 29.34
C ILE A 135 -19.81 -22.00 28.33
N LEU A 136 -18.62 -22.59 28.34
CA LEU A 136 -18.24 -23.70 27.46
C LEU A 136 -18.69 -25.06 28.00
N ALA A 137 -18.55 -25.24 29.31
CA ALA A 137 -18.87 -26.49 29.99
C ALA A 137 -19.32 -26.22 31.43
N ILE A 138 -20.17 -27.11 31.93
CA ILE A 138 -20.58 -27.19 33.33
C ILE A 138 -20.44 -28.66 33.72
N GLU A 139 -19.61 -28.96 34.70
CA GLU A 139 -19.30 -30.32 35.15
C GLU A 139 -19.65 -30.46 36.62
N ASP A 140 -20.37 -31.54 36.96
CA ASP A 140 -20.66 -31.89 38.35
C ASP A 140 -19.54 -32.79 38.88
N LEU A 141 -18.98 -32.44 40.03
CA LEU A 141 -17.95 -33.19 40.74
C LEU A 141 -18.44 -33.54 42.14
N GLU A 142 -18.03 -34.70 42.64
CA GLU A 142 -18.27 -35.10 44.02
C GLU A 142 -16.92 -35.35 44.70
N ASP A 143 -16.64 -34.58 45.76
CA ASP A 143 -15.40 -34.68 46.53
C ASP A 143 -15.77 -34.81 48.01
N LYS A 144 -15.49 -35.99 48.60
CA LYS A 144 -15.81 -36.32 49.99
C LYS A 144 -17.28 -36.09 50.39
N GLY A 145 -18.21 -36.35 49.47
CA GLY A 145 -19.65 -36.18 49.68
C GLY A 145 -20.18 -34.74 49.52
N ILE A 146 -19.31 -33.79 49.14
CA ILE A 146 -19.70 -32.42 48.78
C ILE A 146 -19.89 -32.36 47.26
N LYS A 147 -21.09 -31.97 46.81
CA LYS A 147 -21.39 -31.71 45.40
C LYS A 147 -20.82 -30.36 45.00
N LYS A 148 -19.88 -30.39 44.06
CA LYS A 148 -19.23 -29.23 43.46
C LYS A 148 -19.64 -29.09 42.00
N LYS A 149 -19.74 -27.86 41.50
CA LYS A 149 -19.96 -27.58 40.09
C LYS A 149 -18.81 -26.77 39.54
N VAL A 150 -18.21 -27.23 38.45
CA VAL A 150 -17.13 -26.53 37.74
C VAL A 150 -17.70 -25.92 36.47
N ILE A 151 -17.65 -24.60 36.37
CA ILE A 151 -18.13 -23.82 35.25
C ILE A 151 -16.92 -23.28 34.49
N THR A 152 -16.76 -23.69 33.24
CA THR A 152 -15.66 -23.27 32.37
C THR A 152 -16.12 -22.15 31.44
N LEU A 153 -15.47 -21.00 31.51
CA LEU A 153 -15.78 -19.81 30.72
C LEU A 153 -14.63 -19.44 29.79
N HIS A 154 -14.98 -19.04 28.57
CA HIS A 154 -14.09 -18.35 27.64
C HIS A 154 -14.54 -16.90 27.56
N ASN A 155 -13.70 -16.00 28.06
CA ASN A 155 -14.00 -14.60 28.18
C ASN A 155 -13.76 -13.84 26.87
N ALA A 156 -14.36 -12.66 26.75
CA ALA A 156 -14.20 -11.77 25.60
C ALA A 156 -12.74 -11.29 25.40
N ASP A 157 -11.93 -11.31 26.46
CA ASP A 157 -10.49 -10.98 26.45
C ASP A 157 -9.60 -12.20 26.12
N ASP A 158 -10.19 -13.29 25.61
CA ASP A 158 -9.58 -14.58 25.30
C ASP A 158 -9.06 -15.38 26.52
N SER A 159 -9.18 -14.83 27.74
CA SER A 159 -8.84 -15.57 28.95
C SER A 159 -9.85 -16.68 29.24
N LYS A 160 -9.38 -17.78 29.82
CA LYS A 160 -10.24 -18.86 30.32
C LYS A 160 -10.33 -18.82 31.83
N ASN A 161 -11.54 -18.91 32.36
CA ASN A 161 -11.78 -18.93 33.80
C ASN A 161 -12.54 -20.20 34.19
N LEU A 162 -12.19 -20.73 35.36
CA LEU A 162 -12.91 -21.82 36.02
C LEU A 162 -13.57 -21.25 37.27
N ILE A 163 -14.88 -21.44 37.41
CA ILE A 163 -15.63 -21.10 38.61
C ILE A 163 -16.03 -22.41 39.28
N ILE A 164 -15.72 -22.56 40.56
CA ILE A 164 -16.11 -23.73 41.35
C ILE A 164 -17.17 -23.27 42.36
N THR A 165 -18.34 -23.89 42.33
CA THR A 165 -19.40 -23.68 43.33
C THR A 165 -19.61 -24.95 44.14
N GLU A 166 -20.04 -24.77 45.39
CA GLU A 166 -20.37 -25.85 46.33
C GLU A 166 -21.80 -25.65 46.82
N GLU A 167 -22.65 -26.65 46.60
CA GLU A 167 -24.07 -26.56 46.97
C GLU A 167 -24.20 -26.29 48.49
N ASN A 168 -24.96 -25.25 48.87
CA ASN A 168 -25.20 -24.81 50.26
C ASN A 168 -23.99 -24.28 51.05
N ASN A 169 -22.80 -24.17 50.45
CA ASN A 169 -21.60 -23.65 51.13
C ASN A 169 -20.98 -22.46 50.40
N ARG A 170 -20.84 -22.53 49.06
CA ARG A 170 -20.16 -21.51 48.25
C ARG A 170 -20.85 -21.37 46.89
N ASP A 171 -21.86 -20.51 46.84
CA ASP A 171 -22.66 -20.23 45.64
C ASP A 171 -22.86 -18.70 45.49
N PHE A 172 -23.35 -18.25 44.34
CA PHE A 172 -23.56 -16.83 44.04
C PHE A 172 -24.89 -16.54 43.33
N PRO A 173 -25.47 -15.34 43.54
CA PRO A 173 -26.71 -14.96 42.86
C PRO A 173 -26.52 -14.80 41.35
N VAL A 174 -27.50 -15.30 40.59
CA VAL A 174 -27.55 -15.18 39.13
C VAL A 174 -28.82 -14.44 38.73
N LEU A 175 -28.68 -13.41 37.89
CA LEU A 175 -29.81 -12.72 37.27
C LEU A 175 -30.02 -13.27 35.86
N ARG A 176 -31.15 -13.94 35.61
CA ARG A 176 -31.53 -14.47 34.29
C ARG A 176 -32.94 -14.01 33.94
N LEU A 177 -33.09 -13.33 32.79
CA LEU A 177 -34.39 -12.81 32.31
C LEU A 177 -35.16 -12.01 33.38
N GLY A 178 -34.43 -11.21 34.18
CA GLY A 178 -35.01 -10.40 35.26
C GLY A 178 -35.36 -11.17 36.55
N LYS A 179 -35.16 -12.49 36.61
CA LYS A 179 -35.37 -13.30 37.81
C LYS A 179 -34.04 -13.60 38.49
N LEU A 180 -34.02 -13.46 39.82
CA LEU A 180 -32.85 -13.78 40.63
C LEU A 180 -32.90 -15.25 41.04
N GLY A 181 -31.78 -15.95 40.88
CA GLY A 181 -31.56 -17.34 41.23
C GLY A 181 -30.11 -17.59 41.66
N LEU A 182 -29.59 -18.79 41.46
CA LEU A 182 -28.24 -19.22 41.88
C LEU A 182 -27.42 -19.76 40.71
N SER A 183 -26.16 -20.13 40.92
CA SER A 183 -25.28 -20.64 39.85
C SER A 183 -25.82 -21.86 39.11
N LYS A 184 -26.73 -22.63 39.72
CA LYS A 184 -27.43 -23.74 39.07
C LYS A 184 -28.27 -23.33 37.86
N ASP A 185 -28.68 -22.06 37.79
CA ASP A 185 -29.51 -21.51 36.70
C ASP A 185 -28.67 -21.13 35.48
N LEU A 186 -27.35 -21.29 35.55
CA LEU A 186 -26.43 -21.15 34.42
C LEU A 186 -26.45 -22.42 33.57
N LEU A 187 -26.49 -22.24 32.26
CA LEU A 187 -26.49 -23.30 31.26
C LEU A 187 -25.28 -23.17 30.34
N LYS A 188 -24.84 -24.30 29.79
CA LYS A 188 -23.87 -24.33 28.71
C LYS A 188 -24.37 -23.47 27.55
N GLY A 189 -23.50 -22.60 27.03
CA GLY A 189 -23.82 -21.66 25.96
C GLY A 189 -24.29 -20.29 26.43
N ASP A 190 -24.68 -20.13 27.69
CA ASP A 190 -25.07 -18.82 28.23
C ASP A 190 -23.90 -17.84 28.12
N TRP A 191 -24.21 -16.61 27.71
CA TRP A 191 -23.29 -15.48 27.85
C TRP A 191 -23.52 -14.81 29.19
N VAL A 192 -22.47 -14.72 30.00
CA VAL A 192 -22.57 -14.19 31.36
C VAL A 192 -21.59 -13.06 31.59
N LYS A 193 -22.10 -11.99 32.19
CA LYS A 193 -21.30 -10.95 32.84
C LYS A 193 -21.23 -11.28 34.32
N TYR A 194 -20.04 -11.48 34.86
CA TYR A 194 -19.85 -11.95 36.23
C TYR A 194 -18.80 -11.12 36.98
N TYR A 195 -19.03 -10.98 38.28
CA TYR A 195 -18.33 -10.04 39.15
C TYR A 195 -17.53 -10.84 40.17
N ILE A 196 -16.23 -10.57 40.24
CA ILE A 196 -15.29 -11.31 41.05
C ILE A 196 -14.77 -10.39 42.14
N ARG A 197 -14.86 -10.79 43.41
CA ARG A 197 -14.25 -10.09 44.55
C ARG A 197 -13.45 -11.07 45.37
N ASN A 198 -12.22 -10.72 45.73
CA ASN A 198 -11.31 -11.61 46.49
C ASN A 198 -11.18 -13.02 45.87
N ASN A 199 -11.14 -13.08 44.54
CA ASN A 199 -11.07 -14.33 43.76
C ASN A 199 -12.30 -15.24 43.84
N GLU A 200 -13.45 -14.71 44.30
CA GLU A 200 -14.74 -15.41 44.31
C GLU A 200 -15.76 -14.67 43.45
N VAL A 201 -16.63 -15.42 42.76
CA VAL A 201 -17.74 -14.81 42.03
C VAL A 201 -18.83 -14.45 43.03
N ILE A 202 -19.23 -13.17 43.03
CA ILE A 202 -20.24 -12.64 43.96
C ILE A 202 -21.59 -12.36 43.29
N PHE A 203 -21.62 -12.32 41.95
CA PHE A 203 -22.82 -12.10 41.16
C PHE A 203 -22.56 -12.46 39.70
N ALA A 204 -23.56 -13.00 39.00
CA ALA A 204 -23.55 -13.11 37.55
C ALA A 204 -24.88 -12.68 36.94
N LYS A 205 -24.84 -12.16 35.72
CA LYS A 205 -26.01 -11.83 34.92
C LYS A 205 -25.91 -12.56 33.58
N VAL A 206 -26.93 -13.33 33.25
CA VAL A 206 -27.09 -13.95 31.92
C VAL A 206 -27.64 -12.87 30.99
N GLU A 207 -26.88 -12.56 29.94
CA GLU A 207 -27.34 -11.64 28.91
C GLU A 207 -28.32 -12.35 27.97
N PRO A 208 -29.49 -11.76 27.66
CA PRO A 208 -30.44 -12.36 26.74
C PRO A 208 -29.84 -12.43 25.34
N SER A 209 -29.95 -13.58 24.68
CA SER A 209 -29.46 -13.77 23.32
C SER A 209 -30.36 -13.02 22.32
N LYS A 210 -29.74 -12.25 21.42
CA LYS A 210 -30.41 -11.57 20.31
C LYS A 210 -29.67 -11.90 19.02
N LEU A 211 -30.08 -13.00 18.40
CA LEU A 211 -29.51 -13.46 17.16
C LEU A 211 -29.94 -12.57 15.98
N LYS A 212 -28.98 -12.23 15.13
CA LYS A 212 -29.19 -11.63 13.82
C LYS A 212 -28.30 -12.33 12.80
N THR A 213 -28.82 -12.58 11.62
CA THR A 213 -28.06 -13.10 10.50
C THR A 213 -27.90 -12.05 9.43
N VAL A 214 -26.72 -11.98 8.83
CA VAL A 214 -26.42 -11.15 7.66
C VAL A 214 -25.82 -12.06 6.60
N ARG A 215 -26.36 -11.98 5.37
CA ARG A 215 -25.94 -12.79 4.23
C ARG A 215 -25.32 -11.92 3.17
N GLY A 216 -24.27 -12.41 2.51
CA GLY A 216 -23.56 -11.67 1.50
C GLY A 216 -22.21 -12.28 1.17
N PHE A 217 -21.35 -11.48 0.53
CA PHE A 217 -20.05 -11.90 0.03
C PHE A 217 -18.91 -11.28 0.83
N VAL A 218 -17.89 -12.08 1.13
CA VAL A 218 -16.67 -11.62 1.80
C VAL A 218 -15.91 -10.62 0.91
N GLU A 219 -15.55 -9.45 1.44
CA GLU A 219 -14.70 -8.45 0.76
C GLU A 219 -13.28 -8.42 1.32
N VAL A 220 -13.11 -8.56 2.64
CA VAL A 220 -11.78 -8.51 3.26
C VAL A 220 -11.78 -9.39 4.50
N VAL A 221 -10.72 -10.18 4.66
CA VAL A 221 -10.42 -10.92 5.88
C VAL A 221 -9.11 -10.41 6.44
N SER A 222 -9.18 -9.62 7.51
CA SER A 222 -8.01 -9.12 8.22
C SER A 222 -7.73 -10.01 9.43
N THR A 223 -6.74 -10.89 9.31
CA THR A 223 -6.31 -11.78 10.41
C THR A 223 -5.68 -11.01 11.56
N ASP A 224 -4.93 -9.94 11.24
CA ASP A 224 -4.21 -9.13 12.24
C ASP A 224 -5.18 -8.38 13.16
N ASN A 225 -6.27 -7.87 12.60
CA ASN A 225 -7.27 -7.11 13.34
C ASN A 225 -8.49 -7.96 13.76
N GLN A 226 -8.51 -9.25 13.39
CA GLN A 226 -9.68 -10.15 13.49
C GLN A 226 -10.96 -9.49 12.95
N GLN A 227 -10.89 -8.95 11.74
CA GLN A 227 -12.00 -8.26 11.09
C GLN A 227 -12.42 -8.95 9.81
N LEU A 228 -13.73 -9.14 9.66
CA LEU A 228 -14.38 -9.55 8.42
C LEU A 228 -15.13 -8.36 7.85
N VAL A 229 -14.81 -7.99 6.62
CA VAL A 229 -15.62 -7.07 5.82
C VAL A 229 -16.41 -7.91 4.83
N MET A 230 -17.72 -7.66 4.74
CA MET A 230 -18.57 -8.29 3.74
C MET A 230 -19.56 -7.29 3.16
N ARG A 231 -20.09 -7.58 1.97
CA ARG A 231 -21.17 -6.85 1.34
C ARG A 231 -22.42 -7.72 1.31
N ASP A 232 -23.54 -7.22 1.82
CA ASP A 232 -24.81 -7.95 1.77
C ASP A 232 -25.46 -7.88 0.38
N PHE A 233 -26.55 -8.62 0.19
CA PHE A 233 -27.29 -8.65 -1.09
C PHE A 233 -28.02 -7.35 -1.45
N ASN A 234 -28.02 -6.34 -0.58
CA ASN A 234 -28.55 -5.00 -0.86
C ASN A 234 -27.41 -3.99 -1.07
N ASP A 235 -26.20 -4.47 -1.39
CA ASP A 235 -24.99 -3.66 -1.55
C ASP A 235 -24.56 -2.88 -0.29
N GLN A 236 -25.05 -3.25 0.90
CA GLN A 236 -24.60 -2.63 2.15
C GLN A 236 -23.35 -3.32 2.67
N ARG A 237 -22.32 -2.52 2.94
CA ARG A 237 -21.05 -2.99 3.50
C ARG A 237 -21.12 -3.12 5.01
N HIS A 238 -20.76 -4.29 5.53
CA HIS A 238 -20.73 -4.63 6.94
C HIS A 238 -19.29 -4.93 7.39
N ILE A 239 -18.94 -4.48 8.60
CA ILE A 239 -17.64 -4.74 9.21
C ILE A 239 -17.89 -5.45 10.54
N PHE A 240 -17.43 -6.69 10.64
CA PHE A 240 -17.55 -7.53 11.83
C PHE A 240 -16.20 -7.72 12.48
N LYS A 241 -16.14 -7.51 13.80
CA LYS A 241 -15.01 -7.98 14.62
C LYS A 241 -15.30 -9.41 15.04
N ILE A 242 -14.41 -10.33 14.68
CA ILE A 242 -14.54 -11.76 14.93
C ILE A 242 -14.03 -12.10 16.32
N GLN A 243 -14.80 -12.91 17.04
CA GLN A 243 -14.49 -13.34 18.39
C GLN A 243 -13.70 -14.66 18.33
N PRO A 244 -12.76 -14.91 19.27
CA PRO A 244 -11.95 -16.14 19.27
C PRO A 244 -12.76 -17.44 19.34
N PHE A 245 -13.98 -17.38 19.88
CA PHE A 245 -14.90 -18.52 20.02
C PHE A 245 -15.90 -18.64 18.86
N ALA A 246 -15.87 -17.75 17.87
CA ALA A 246 -16.78 -17.81 16.73
C ALA A 246 -16.57 -19.13 15.99
N LYS A 247 -17.67 -19.86 15.75
CA LYS A 247 -17.62 -21.09 14.97
C LYS A 247 -17.52 -20.73 13.49
N ILE A 248 -16.52 -21.24 12.78
CA ILE A 248 -16.30 -20.91 11.37
C ILE A 248 -16.35 -22.20 10.59
N GLN A 249 -17.29 -22.28 9.65
CA GLN A 249 -17.51 -23.46 8.85
C GLN A 249 -17.65 -23.09 7.38
N ILE A 250 -17.19 -23.96 6.49
CA ILE A 250 -17.47 -23.90 5.05
C ILE A 250 -18.11 -25.22 4.67
N ASN A 251 -19.29 -25.18 4.03
CA ASN A 251 -20.10 -26.36 3.71
C ASN A 251 -20.29 -27.31 4.92
N GLY A 252 -20.34 -26.75 6.12
CA GLY A 252 -20.59 -27.48 7.38
C GLY A 252 -19.34 -28.11 8.03
N LYS A 253 -18.16 -27.99 7.41
CA LYS A 253 -16.87 -28.42 7.97
C LYS A 253 -16.18 -27.27 8.69
N ASP A 254 -15.64 -27.52 9.88
CA ASP A 254 -14.89 -26.53 10.65
C ASP A 254 -13.62 -26.08 9.89
N THR A 255 -13.37 -24.77 9.86
CA THR A 255 -12.25 -24.15 9.14
C THR A 255 -11.63 -23.01 9.95
N LEU A 256 -10.49 -22.47 9.51
CA LEU A 256 -9.87 -21.32 10.15
C LEU A 256 -10.43 -20.02 9.59
N PHE A 257 -10.43 -18.95 10.40
CA PHE A 257 -10.91 -17.64 9.95
C PHE A 257 -10.18 -17.13 8.69
N LYS A 258 -8.87 -17.40 8.60
CA LYS A 258 -8.03 -17.01 7.46
C LYS A 258 -8.38 -17.73 6.15
N ASP A 259 -9.15 -18.82 6.22
CA ASP A 259 -9.50 -19.64 5.06
C ASP A 259 -10.78 -19.14 4.38
N LEU A 260 -11.45 -18.13 4.96
CA LEU A 260 -12.51 -17.39 4.28
C LEU A 260 -11.88 -16.53 3.17
N ILE A 261 -12.29 -16.75 1.93
CA ILE A 261 -11.74 -16.07 0.75
C ILE A 261 -12.66 -14.95 0.28
N TYR A 262 -12.09 -13.96 -0.41
CA TYR A 262 -12.86 -12.93 -1.11
C TYR A 262 -13.91 -13.55 -2.03
N GLY A 263 -15.11 -12.95 -2.08
CA GLY A 263 -16.22 -13.41 -2.91
C GLY A 263 -16.95 -14.64 -2.41
N LEU A 264 -16.50 -15.29 -1.33
CA LEU A 264 -17.22 -16.41 -0.71
C LEU A 264 -18.57 -15.94 -0.18
N GLU A 265 -19.65 -16.64 -0.53
CA GLU A 265 -20.95 -16.41 0.11
C GLU A 265 -20.89 -16.87 1.57
N VAL A 266 -21.23 -15.97 2.48
CA VAL A 266 -21.25 -16.24 3.92
C VAL A 266 -22.56 -15.80 4.54
N THR A 267 -23.05 -16.60 5.48
CA THR A 267 -24.02 -16.18 6.50
C THR A 267 -23.27 -15.93 7.80
N VAL A 268 -23.24 -14.67 8.24
CA VAL A 268 -22.69 -14.27 9.54
C VAL A 268 -23.82 -14.18 10.55
N THR A 269 -23.74 -15.00 11.60
CA THR A 269 -24.66 -14.96 12.74
C THR A 269 -24.01 -14.19 13.88
N THR A 270 -24.70 -13.14 14.32
CA THR A 270 -24.31 -12.35 15.49
C THR A 270 -25.27 -12.54 16.65
N ASP A 271 -24.75 -12.59 17.87
CA ASP A 271 -25.52 -12.50 19.11
C ASP A 271 -25.16 -11.21 19.85
N ASN A 272 -26.11 -10.26 19.92
CA ASN A 272 -25.88 -8.92 20.47
C ASN A 272 -24.65 -8.23 19.83
N GLN A 273 -24.60 -8.21 18.49
CA GLN A 273 -23.51 -7.63 17.66
C GLN A 273 -22.17 -8.40 17.68
N ARG A 274 -22.07 -9.51 18.40
CA ARG A 274 -20.85 -10.34 18.44
C ARG A 274 -21.02 -11.52 17.50
N VAL A 275 -20.04 -11.79 16.65
CA VAL A 275 -20.09 -12.94 15.75
C VAL A 275 -19.98 -14.23 16.55
N VAL A 276 -20.99 -15.08 16.42
CA VAL A 276 -21.01 -16.41 17.06
C VAL A 276 -20.77 -17.53 16.05
N GLU A 277 -21.12 -17.28 14.79
CA GLU A 277 -20.96 -18.25 13.71
C GLU A 277 -20.76 -17.54 12.37
N ILE A 278 -19.90 -18.10 11.54
CA ILE A 278 -19.75 -17.77 10.12
C ILE A 278 -19.90 -19.07 9.35
N GLN A 279 -20.94 -19.16 8.54
CA GLN A 279 -21.18 -20.27 7.63
C GLN A 279 -20.89 -19.82 6.21
N GLY A 280 -19.82 -20.34 5.61
CA GLY A 280 -19.51 -20.21 4.20
C GLY A 280 -20.22 -21.26 3.36
N TYR A 281 -20.66 -20.84 2.18
CA TYR A 281 -21.23 -21.70 1.15
C TYR A 281 -20.31 -21.65 -0.06
N LEU A 282 -19.63 -22.77 -0.31
CA LEU A 282 -19.06 -23.06 -1.61
C LEU A 282 -20.17 -23.76 -2.39
N GLU A 283 -20.71 -23.12 -3.42
CA GLU A 283 -21.56 -23.83 -4.38
C GLU A 283 -20.70 -24.95 -5.00
N GLU A 284 -20.89 -26.18 -4.54
CA GLU A 284 -20.58 -27.36 -5.33
C GLU A 284 -21.77 -27.56 -6.27
N ASP A 285 -21.87 -26.72 -7.29
CA ASP A 285 -22.78 -26.98 -8.41
C ASP A 285 -22.17 -28.13 -9.23
N PRO A 286 -22.78 -29.33 -9.25
CA PRO A 286 -22.26 -30.46 -10.00
C PRO A 286 -22.33 -30.25 -11.52
N GLU A 287 -23.04 -29.23 -12.00
CA GLU A 287 -23.19 -28.88 -13.42
C GLU A 287 -22.49 -27.56 -13.82
N ARG A 288 -22.13 -26.68 -12.85
CA ARG A 288 -21.28 -25.50 -13.10
C ARG A 288 -19.86 -25.74 -12.58
N HIS A 289 -19.11 -26.54 -13.33
CA HIS A 289 -17.66 -26.62 -13.13
C HIS A 289 -17.01 -25.24 -13.40
N GLY A 290 -16.61 -24.52 -12.35
CA GLY A 290 -15.53 -23.53 -12.43
C GLY A 290 -15.89 -22.05 -12.60
N TYR A 291 -17.17 -21.69 -12.64
CA TYR A 291 -17.54 -20.28 -12.78
C TYR A 291 -17.36 -19.53 -11.46
N ILE A 292 -16.50 -18.52 -11.48
CA ILE A 292 -16.44 -17.47 -10.46
C ILE A 292 -17.01 -16.18 -11.04
N PRO A 293 -17.53 -15.27 -10.20
CA PRO A 293 -17.81 -13.91 -10.67
C PRO A 293 -16.57 -13.35 -11.38
N PRO A 294 -16.71 -12.72 -12.55
CA PRO A 294 -15.57 -12.20 -13.30
C PRO A 294 -14.64 -11.36 -12.43
N GLY A 295 -13.35 -11.67 -12.48
CA GLY A 295 -12.29 -11.04 -11.70
C GLY A 295 -12.26 -11.32 -10.19
N SER A 296 -13.05 -12.27 -9.66
CA SER A 296 -13.10 -12.50 -8.21
C SER A 296 -11.91 -13.30 -7.64
N LYS A 297 -11.29 -14.14 -8.46
CA LYS A 297 -10.01 -14.78 -8.11
C LYS A 297 -8.91 -13.80 -8.46
N THR A 298 -8.12 -13.42 -7.47
CA THR A 298 -6.98 -12.52 -7.66
C THR A 298 -5.67 -13.16 -7.24
N LYS A 299 -4.60 -12.84 -7.97
CA LYS A 299 -3.23 -13.17 -7.60
C LYS A 299 -2.40 -11.90 -7.60
N VAL A 300 -1.70 -11.66 -6.50
CA VAL A 300 -0.85 -10.48 -6.32
C VAL A 300 0.59 -10.94 -6.19
N GLY A 301 1.48 -10.34 -6.97
CA GLY A 301 2.89 -10.67 -6.94
C GLY A 301 3.73 -9.71 -7.77
N ASP A 302 5.05 -9.85 -7.65
CA ASP A 302 6.02 -9.14 -8.48
C ASP A 302 6.32 -9.96 -9.73
N ILE A 303 6.38 -9.31 -10.90
CA ILE A 303 6.69 -9.94 -12.18
C ILE A 303 8.14 -10.40 -12.17
N LEU A 304 8.35 -11.70 -12.36
CA LEU A 304 9.64 -12.31 -12.62
C LEU A 304 9.93 -12.27 -14.12
N PHE A 305 9.03 -12.78 -14.94
CA PHE A 305 9.16 -12.81 -16.39
C PHE A 305 7.82 -12.50 -17.04
N ILE A 306 7.85 -11.89 -18.20
CA ILE A 306 6.66 -11.63 -19.00
C ILE A 306 7.03 -11.66 -20.48
N ASP A 307 6.16 -12.28 -21.27
CA ASP A 307 6.20 -12.35 -22.73
C ASP A 307 4.76 -12.20 -23.26
N LYS A 308 4.57 -12.35 -24.58
CA LYS A 308 3.28 -12.07 -25.22
C LYS A 308 2.17 -13.02 -24.77
N ASP A 309 2.53 -14.24 -24.35
CA ASP A 309 1.61 -15.32 -24.06
C ASP A 309 1.54 -15.62 -22.55
N SER A 310 2.46 -15.09 -21.75
CA SER A 310 2.58 -15.48 -20.36
C SER A 310 3.23 -14.46 -19.44
N VAL A 311 2.80 -14.49 -18.18
CA VAL A 311 3.43 -13.77 -17.07
C VAL A 311 3.74 -14.73 -15.94
N GLU A 312 4.91 -14.55 -15.34
CA GLU A 312 5.38 -15.36 -14.24
C GLU A 312 5.58 -14.48 -13.01
N LEU A 313 4.89 -14.83 -11.92
CA LEU A 313 4.90 -14.07 -10.68
C LEU A 313 5.68 -14.80 -9.59
N ARG A 314 6.23 -13.99 -8.67
CA ARG A 314 6.60 -14.45 -7.35
C ARG A 314 5.43 -14.24 -6.38
N VAL A 315 4.85 -15.34 -5.90
CA VAL A 315 3.75 -15.34 -4.92
C VAL A 315 4.18 -16.17 -3.71
N ASP A 316 4.23 -15.58 -2.52
CA ASP A 316 4.63 -16.26 -1.27
C ASP A 316 5.95 -17.05 -1.36
N GLY A 317 6.91 -16.54 -2.12
CA GLY A 317 8.22 -17.18 -2.34
C GLY A 317 8.22 -18.33 -3.35
N LYS A 318 7.09 -18.60 -4.02
CA LYS A 318 6.98 -19.55 -5.13
C LYS A 318 6.85 -18.83 -6.47
N ARG A 319 7.28 -19.52 -7.53
CA ARG A 319 7.12 -19.09 -8.92
C ARG A 319 5.84 -19.69 -9.47
N GLU A 320 4.94 -18.84 -9.96
CA GLU A 320 3.68 -19.24 -10.58
C GLU A 320 3.61 -18.64 -11.98
N LYS A 321 3.15 -19.41 -12.98
CA LYS A 321 3.04 -18.99 -14.38
C LYS A 321 1.58 -18.92 -14.80
N TYR A 322 1.23 -17.86 -15.50
CA TYR A 322 -0.13 -17.54 -15.96
C TYR A 322 -0.12 -17.21 -17.45
N ARG A 323 -1.24 -17.41 -18.14
CA ARG A 323 -1.38 -17.20 -19.59
C ARG A 323 -2.05 -15.85 -19.88
N ILE A 324 -1.44 -15.10 -20.78
CA ILE A 324 -1.99 -13.90 -21.40
C ILE A 324 -2.69 -14.36 -22.69
N THR A 325 -3.87 -13.81 -22.95
CA THR A 325 -4.68 -14.10 -24.14
C THR A 325 -5.11 -12.79 -24.78
N ASP A 326 -5.63 -12.84 -26.01
CA ASP A 326 -6.17 -11.65 -26.70
C ASP A 326 -7.31 -10.97 -25.93
N GLY A 327 -8.00 -11.70 -25.04
CA GLY A 327 -9.04 -11.16 -24.17
C GLY A 327 -8.53 -10.56 -22.86
N THR A 328 -7.23 -10.66 -22.56
CA THR A 328 -6.66 -10.17 -21.30
C THR A 328 -6.63 -8.64 -21.30
N GLN A 329 -7.37 -8.02 -20.38
CA GLN A 329 -7.35 -6.57 -20.20
C GLN A 329 -6.11 -6.13 -19.41
N ILE A 330 -5.37 -5.17 -19.93
CA ILE A 330 -4.17 -4.63 -19.28
C ILE A 330 -4.48 -3.23 -18.77
N LEU A 331 -4.28 -3.02 -17.46
CA LEU A 331 -4.61 -1.78 -16.79
C LEU A 331 -3.40 -1.21 -16.06
N ARG A 332 -3.19 0.10 -16.22
CA ARG A 332 -2.19 0.89 -15.51
C ARG A 332 -2.84 2.17 -14.99
N SER A 333 -2.72 2.47 -13.70
CA SER A 333 -3.47 3.57 -13.05
C SER A 333 -4.97 3.57 -13.39
N ASP A 334 -5.59 2.39 -13.40
CA ASP A 334 -7.00 2.14 -13.75
C ASP A 334 -7.42 2.55 -15.18
N ARG A 335 -6.46 2.74 -16.08
CA ARG A 335 -6.68 3.01 -17.52
C ARG A 335 -6.15 1.85 -18.37
N PRO A 336 -6.72 1.61 -19.56
CA PRO A 336 -6.13 0.69 -20.54
C PRO A 336 -4.66 1.05 -20.82
N ALA A 337 -3.82 0.03 -20.89
CA ALA A 337 -2.40 0.16 -21.19
C ALA A 337 -1.96 -0.98 -22.12
N ASN A 338 -0.83 -0.79 -22.79
CA ASN A 338 -0.26 -1.82 -23.66
C ASN A 338 0.55 -2.85 -22.86
N LEU A 339 0.68 -4.07 -23.39
CA LEU A 339 1.46 -5.12 -22.75
C LEU A 339 2.93 -4.73 -22.58
N PHE A 340 3.53 -4.04 -23.56
CA PHE A 340 4.92 -3.59 -23.48
C PHE A 340 5.21 -2.59 -22.35
N GLU A 341 4.18 -1.96 -21.77
CA GLU A 341 4.30 -1.03 -20.64
C GLU A 341 4.52 -1.77 -19.31
N VAL A 342 4.20 -3.06 -19.27
CA VAL A 342 4.42 -3.96 -18.14
C VAL A 342 5.86 -4.49 -18.19
N LYS A 343 6.65 -4.25 -17.14
CA LYS A 343 8.07 -4.61 -17.09
C LYS A 343 8.36 -5.57 -15.94
N GLU A 344 9.45 -6.32 -16.05
CA GLU A 344 9.98 -7.15 -14.94
C GLU A 344 10.18 -6.30 -13.68
N GLY A 345 9.78 -6.84 -12.53
CA GLY A 345 9.78 -6.15 -11.24
C GLY A 345 8.55 -5.26 -10.99
N ASP A 346 7.63 -5.09 -11.95
CA ASP A 346 6.33 -4.48 -11.68
C ASP A 346 5.53 -5.36 -10.71
N ARG A 347 4.83 -4.71 -9.79
CA ARG A 347 3.86 -5.38 -8.93
C ARG A 347 2.49 -5.36 -9.60
N VAL A 348 1.87 -6.52 -9.70
CA VAL A 348 0.61 -6.67 -10.44
C VAL A 348 -0.45 -7.43 -9.65
N ILE A 349 -1.70 -7.11 -9.95
CA ILE A 349 -2.88 -7.85 -9.55
C ILE A 349 -3.44 -8.52 -10.81
N LEU A 350 -3.37 -9.85 -10.86
CA LEU A 350 -4.01 -10.65 -11.89
C LEU A 350 -5.40 -11.04 -11.40
N SER A 351 -6.42 -10.85 -12.23
CA SER A 351 -7.80 -11.26 -11.97
C SER A 351 -8.21 -12.33 -12.99
N PHE A 352 -8.98 -13.32 -12.55
CA PHE A 352 -9.38 -14.47 -13.36
C PHE A 352 -10.90 -14.63 -13.33
N ASP A 353 -11.46 -15.14 -14.41
CA ASP A 353 -12.91 -15.44 -14.55
C ASP A 353 -13.23 -16.93 -14.37
N ASP A 354 -12.19 -17.77 -14.27
CA ASP A 354 -12.30 -19.22 -14.08
C ASP A 354 -11.29 -19.69 -13.02
N ILE A 355 -11.73 -20.52 -12.07
CA ILE A 355 -10.88 -21.08 -11.03
C ILE A 355 -9.88 -22.12 -11.54
N TYR A 356 -10.19 -22.82 -12.62
CA TYR A 356 -9.35 -23.85 -13.24
C TYR A 356 -8.44 -23.31 -14.33
N SER A 357 -8.74 -22.12 -14.86
CA SER A 357 -7.90 -21.49 -15.87
C SER A 357 -6.72 -20.73 -15.26
N ALA A 358 -5.61 -20.77 -16.01
CA ALA A 358 -4.48 -19.88 -15.81
C ALA A 358 -4.59 -18.60 -16.67
N ASP A 359 -5.69 -18.45 -17.40
CA ASP A 359 -5.94 -17.33 -18.32
C ASP A 359 -6.32 -16.09 -17.55
N ILE A 360 -5.57 -15.04 -17.78
CA ILE A 360 -5.76 -13.79 -17.08
C ILE A 360 -6.90 -13.04 -17.75
N ALA A 361 -7.93 -12.68 -16.98
CA ALA A 361 -8.97 -11.78 -17.44
C ALA A 361 -8.51 -10.33 -17.39
N THR A 362 -7.82 -9.95 -16.30
CA THR A 362 -7.26 -8.60 -16.14
C THR A 362 -5.89 -8.63 -15.46
N LEU A 363 -4.91 -7.97 -16.06
CA LEU A 363 -3.59 -7.67 -15.47
C LEU A 363 -3.57 -6.19 -15.10
N ARG A 364 -3.51 -5.88 -13.80
CA ARG A 364 -3.43 -4.50 -13.29
C ARG A 364 -2.06 -4.23 -12.70
N VAL A 365 -1.36 -3.21 -13.20
CA VAL A 365 -0.09 -2.72 -12.65
C VAL A 365 -0.33 -1.72 -11.52
N GLU A 366 0.29 -1.96 -10.36
CA GLU A 366 0.21 -1.05 -9.21
C GLU A 366 1.24 0.09 -9.35
N ASP A 367 0.86 1.21 -9.98
CA ASP A 367 1.79 2.34 -10.24
C ASP A 367 2.24 3.12 -8.99
N HIS A 368 1.52 3.01 -7.87
CA HIS A 368 1.79 3.83 -6.69
C HIS A 368 2.82 3.21 -5.72
N GLU A 369 3.28 1.98 -6.00
CA GLU A 369 4.22 1.27 -5.15
C GLU A 369 5.43 0.79 -5.95
N ARG A 370 6.63 1.24 -5.54
CA ARG A 370 7.94 0.57 -5.74
C ARG A 370 8.87 0.98 -6.88
N HIS A 371 8.72 2.16 -7.49
CA HIS A 371 9.85 2.71 -8.24
C HIS A 371 11.02 3.01 -7.30
N ILE A 372 12.19 2.44 -7.61
CA ILE A 372 13.44 2.76 -6.93
C ILE A 372 13.78 4.21 -7.27
N GLU A 373 13.70 5.09 -6.27
CA GLU A 373 14.11 6.49 -6.39
C GLU A 373 15.63 6.60 -6.51
N GLY A 374 16.35 5.71 -5.84
CA GLY A 374 17.80 5.62 -5.93
C GLY A 374 18.36 4.48 -5.08
N VAL A 375 19.62 4.14 -5.32
CA VAL A 375 20.38 3.22 -4.48
C VAL A 375 21.45 4.02 -3.74
N TYR A 376 21.48 3.91 -2.42
CA TYR A 376 22.40 4.63 -1.56
C TYR A 376 23.49 3.70 -1.01
N ARG A 377 24.67 4.26 -0.76
CA ARG A 377 25.74 3.66 0.05
C ARG A 377 26.09 4.63 1.18
N GLY A 378 25.94 4.22 2.43
CA GLY A 378 26.21 5.07 3.59
C GLY A 378 26.42 4.28 4.86
N SER A 379 26.94 4.92 5.91
CA SER A 379 27.17 4.29 7.21
C SER A 379 25.95 4.35 8.10
N ILE A 380 25.63 3.28 8.81
CA ILE A 380 24.54 3.24 9.77
C ILE A 380 24.86 4.16 10.95
N GLU A 381 24.04 5.17 11.19
CA GLU A 381 24.20 6.10 12.31
C GLU A 381 23.30 5.72 13.49
N GLN A 382 22.02 5.49 13.21
CA GLN A 382 21.01 5.21 14.22
C GLN A 382 19.92 4.31 13.65
N VAL A 383 19.37 3.45 14.52
CA VAL A 383 18.23 2.58 14.21
C VAL A 383 17.20 2.74 15.32
N ASN A 384 15.93 2.90 14.95
CA ASN A 384 14.80 2.94 15.86
C ASN A 384 13.80 1.87 15.48
N SER A 385 13.90 0.71 16.11
CA SER A 385 13.03 -0.44 15.81
C SER A 385 11.56 -0.20 16.16
N ARG A 386 11.25 0.66 17.14
CA ARG A 386 9.87 0.97 17.53
C ARG A 386 9.16 1.78 16.44
N ASN A 387 9.86 2.75 15.87
CA ASN A 387 9.32 3.60 14.80
C ASN A 387 9.63 3.06 13.39
N ARG A 388 10.36 1.94 13.29
CA ARG A 388 10.82 1.32 12.03
C ARG A 388 11.69 2.26 11.19
N GLU A 389 12.61 2.96 11.85
CA GLU A 389 13.45 3.99 11.21
C GLU A 389 14.93 3.59 11.21
N LEU A 390 15.62 3.91 10.12
CA LEU A 390 17.06 3.78 9.91
C LEU A 390 17.60 5.13 9.45
N ILE A 391 18.68 5.62 10.07
CA ILE A 391 19.39 6.82 9.64
C ILE A 391 20.77 6.39 9.13
N LEU A 392 21.07 6.77 7.89
CA LEU A 392 22.40 6.64 7.29
C LEU A 392 23.09 8.00 7.29
N LYS A 393 24.38 8.01 7.62
CA LYS A 393 25.25 9.18 7.48
C LYS A 393 26.24 9.03 6.33
N ASN A 394 26.71 10.16 5.82
CA ASN A 394 27.60 10.27 4.66
C ASN A 394 27.09 9.48 3.43
N PRO A 395 25.81 9.61 3.04
CA PRO A 395 25.28 8.84 1.93
C PRO A 395 25.90 9.25 0.59
N TYR A 396 26.20 8.26 -0.23
CA TYR A 396 26.46 8.37 -1.66
C TYR A 396 25.26 7.78 -2.40
N ILE A 397 24.81 8.43 -3.45
CA ILE A 397 23.75 7.91 -4.33
C ILE A 397 24.38 7.36 -5.61
N TYR A 398 23.90 6.19 -6.02
CA TYR A 398 24.20 5.61 -7.32
C TYR A 398 23.41 6.35 -8.39
N LYS A 399 24.13 6.94 -9.34
CA LYS A 399 23.57 7.53 -10.55
C LYS A 399 24.42 7.07 -11.72
N ASP A 400 23.82 6.23 -12.55
CA ASP A 400 24.37 5.72 -13.81
C ASP A 400 25.88 5.41 -13.73
N GLY A 401 26.23 4.32 -13.05
CA GLY A 401 27.61 3.82 -12.91
C GLY A 401 28.53 4.58 -11.96
N LYS A 402 28.08 5.71 -11.38
CA LYS A 402 28.88 6.50 -10.43
C LYS A 402 28.21 6.59 -9.07
N TRP A 403 29.04 6.63 -8.04
CA TRP A 403 28.64 6.96 -6.67
C TRP A 403 28.93 8.44 -6.43
N ILE A 404 27.90 9.24 -6.30
CA ILE A 404 28.00 10.69 -6.09
C ILE A 404 27.63 10.97 -4.63
N LYS A 405 28.44 11.79 -3.93
CA LYS A 405 28.12 12.17 -2.55
C LYS A 405 26.79 12.92 -2.54
N ASP A 406 25.87 12.53 -1.67
CA ASP A 406 24.60 13.25 -1.55
C ASP A 406 24.83 14.64 -0.93
N SER A 407 23.96 15.58 -1.31
CA SER A 407 23.94 16.93 -0.72
C SER A 407 23.60 16.93 0.77
N LYS A 408 22.84 15.93 1.24
CA LYS A 408 22.46 15.75 2.64
C LYS A 408 23.49 14.85 3.33
N ASP A 409 23.99 15.30 4.48
CA ASP A 409 24.92 14.49 5.28
C ASP A 409 24.25 13.28 5.95
N GLN A 410 22.92 13.30 6.06
CA GLN A 410 22.12 12.20 6.61
C GLN A 410 20.86 11.96 5.79
N ILE A 411 20.45 10.69 5.69
CA ILE A 411 19.16 10.28 5.14
C ILE A 411 18.42 9.41 6.14
N LYS A 412 17.15 9.75 6.38
CA LYS A 412 16.24 9.00 7.24
C LYS A 412 15.32 8.15 6.37
N LEU A 413 15.32 6.85 6.63
CA LEU A 413 14.60 5.84 5.88
C LEU A 413 13.66 5.07 6.82
N ARG A 414 12.45 4.73 6.34
CA ARG A 414 11.63 3.70 6.99
C ARG A 414 12.04 2.31 6.51
N ALA A 415 12.17 1.34 7.41
CA ALA A 415 12.60 -0.01 7.08
C ALA A 415 11.68 -1.04 7.76
N GLU A 416 11.03 -1.91 6.98
CA GLU A 416 10.06 -2.89 7.47
C GLU A 416 10.32 -4.28 6.87
N GLY A 417 9.86 -5.34 7.56
CA GLY A 417 9.83 -6.70 6.98
C GLY A 417 11.19 -7.39 6.80
N ASN A 418 11.22 -8.35 5.87
CA ASN A 418 12.34 -9.28 5.61
C ASN A 418 13.25 -8.80 4.44
N ILE A 419 13.44 -7.49 4.29
CA ILE A 419 14.16 -6.88 3.16
C ILE A 419 15.60 -6.47 3.48
N LEU A 420 16.08 -6.79 4.69
CA LEU A 420 17.40 -6.45 5.19
C LEU A 420 18.27 -7.70 5.19
N TYR A 421 19.50 -7.60 4.68
CA TYR A 421 20.37 -8.75 4.47
C TYR A 421 21.80 -8.53 4.97
N GLU A 422 22.40 -9.63 5.42
CA GLU A 422 23.84 -9.78 5.64
C GLU A 422 24.32 -10.97 4.79
N GLY A 423 24.88 -10.68 3.62
CA GLY A 423 25.14 -11.70 2.60
C GLY A 423 23.84 -12.34 2.09
N SER A 424 23.77 -13.67 2.12
CA SER A 424 22.57 -14.43 1.77
C SER A 424 21.52 -14.50 2.90
N ARG A 425 21.86 -14.05 4.11
CA ARG A 425 20.99 -14.23 5.29
C ARG A 425 20.09 -13.02 5.50
N PRO A 426 18.75 -13.18 5.58
CA PRO A 426 17.88 -12.10 6.03
C PRO A 426 18.14 -11.77 7.50
N ILE A 427 18.05 -10.50 7.87
CA ILE A 427 18.25 -10.00 9.22
C ILE A 427 17.09 -9.10 9.65
N LEU A 428 16.88 -8.97 10.96
CA LEU A 428 15.86 -8.10 11.53
C LEU A 428 16.40 -6.68 11.71
N LEU A 429 15.53 -5.67 11.64
CA LEU A 429 15.92 -4.26 11.81
C LEU A 429 16.69 -4.00 13.12
N ASN A 430 16.27 -4.60 14.22
CA ASN A 430 16.94 -4.46 15.52
C ASN A 430 18.40 -4.96 15.53
N THR A 431 18.79 -5.83 14.59
CA THR A 431 20.15 -6.35 14.46
C THR A 431 21.11 -5.26 13.99
N LEU A 432 20.61 -4.26 13.24
CA LEU A 432 21.40 -3.13 12.76
C LEU A 432 21.86 -2.19 13.89
N ASN A 433 21.24 -2.22 15.07
CA ASN A 433 21.70 -1.45 16.24
C ASN A 433 23.16 -1.80 16.62
N ASN A 434 23.56 -3.05 16.41
CA ASN A 434 24.92 -3.53 16.70
C ASN A 434 25.88 -3.32 15.52
N ARG A 435 25.43 -2.68 14.45
CA ARG A 435 26.18 -2.43 13.21
C ARG A 435 26.42 -0.93 12.98
N LYS A 436 26.44 -0.15 14.06
CA LYS A 436 26.75 1.28 14.00
C LYS A 436 28.08 1.50 13.28
N ASP A 437 28.13 2.54 12.46
CA ASP A 437 29.25 2.94 11.59
C ASP A 437 29.59 1.96 10.45
N GLN A 438 28.96 0.79 10.40
CA GLN A 438 29.09 -0.12 9.26
C GLN A 438 28.36 0.46 8.03
N GLU A 439 28.98 0.35 6.86
CA GLU A 439 28.36 0.75 5.59
C GLU A 439 27.28 -0.25 5.15
N ALA A 440 26.29 0.24 4.43
CA ALA A 440 25.26 -0.58 3.77
C ALA A 440 24.94 -0.02 2.38
N TYR A 441 24.57 -0.91 1.47
CA TYR A 441 23.93 -0.57 0.20
C TYR A 441 22.42 -0.67 0.39
N VAL A 442 21.67 0.35 -0.04
CA VAL A 442 20.24 0.49 0.25
C VAL A 442 19.49 0.96 -0.99
N ALA A 443 18.65 0.11 -1.57
CA ALA A 443 17.67 0.53 -2.56
C ALA A 443 16.50 1.22 -1.83
N VAL A 444 16.14 2.41 -2.29
CA VAL A 444 15.14 3.27 -1.66
C VAL A 444 13.98 3.51 -2.62
N GLU A 445 12.77 3.34 -2.11
CA GLU A 445 11.50 3.69 -2.75
C GLU A 445 10.91 4.93 -2.08
N ASN A 446 10.12 5.69 -2.82
CA ASN A 446 9.43 6.87 -2.29
C ASN A 446 7.93 6.72 -2.50
N SER A 447 7.19 6.46 -1.42
CA SER A 447 5.73 6.46 -1.42
C SER A 447 5.26 7.62 -0.55
N TYR A 448 4.52 8.57 -1.13
CA TYR A 448 3.94 9.72 -0.42
C TYR A 448 4.97 10.58 0.34
N ASN A 449 6.13 10.86 -0.28
CA ASN A 449 7.23 11.65 0.31
C ASN A 449 7.88 11.03 1.57
N VAL A 450 7.71 9.73 1.79
CA VAL A 450 8.41 9.00 2.85
C VAL A 450 9.40 8.02 2.21
N PRO A 451 10.72 8.30 2.29
CA PRO A 451 11.75 7.38 1.82
C PRO A 451 11.69 6.05 2.60
N ARG A 452 11.53 4.95 1.87
CA ARG A 452 11.42 3.59 2.40
C ARG A 452 12.54 2.74 1.85
N VAL A 453 13.10 1.88 2.69
CA VAL A 453 14.00 0.82 2.26
C VAL A 453 13.19 -0.17 1.46
N ALA A 454 13.61 -0.43 0.22
CA ALA A 454 13.12 -1.51 -0.63
C ALA A 454 13.95 -2.78 -0.41
N LYS A 455 15.26 -2.61 -0.29
CA LYS A 455 16.22 -3.68 0.01
C LYS A 455 17.50 -3.10 0.59
N LEU A 456 18.04 -3.74 1.63
CA LEU A 456 19.30 -3.34 2.25
C LEU A 456 20.25 -4.52 2.31
N LEU A 457 21.52 -4.28 1.99
CA LEU A 457 22.61 -5.22 2.18
C LEU A 457 23.75 -4.58 2.96
N LEU A 458 24.11 -5.18 4.09
CA LEU A 458 25.29 -4.78 4.86
C LEU A 458 26.55 -5.02 4.03
N LYS A 459 27.38 -3.97 3.93
CA LYS A 459 28.68 -4.05 3.28
C LYS A 459 29.63 -4.92 4.11
N ASN A 460 30.31 -5.84 3.45
CA ASN A 460 31.21 -6.79 4.09
C ASN A 460 32.51 -6.99 3.29
N GLY A 461 33.43 -6.06 3.46
CA GLY A 461 34.74 -6.06 2.78
C GLY A 461 35.08 -4.72 2.15
N SER A 462 36.10 -4.73 1.29
CA SER A 462 36.53 -3.56 0.52
C SER A 462 35.71 -3.43 -0.76
N SER A 463 35.29 -2.21 -1.12
CA SER A 463 34.48 -1.97 -2.31
C SER A 463 35.26 -2.27 -3.60
N ILE A 464 34.58 -2.86 -4.56
CA ILE A 464 35.05 -3.06 -5.94
C ILE A 464 33.94 -2.71 -6.92
N LEU A 465 34.31 -2.13 -8.06
CA LEU A 465 33.38 -1.63 -9.08
C LEU A 465 33.80 -2.16 -10.46
N TYR A 466 32.84 -2.66 -11.22
CA TYR A 466 33.03 -3.17 -12.57
C TYR A 466 31.86 -2.76 -13.46
N GLU A 467 32.12 -2.52 -14.74
CA GLU A 467 31.12 -2.15 -15.74
C GLU A 467 31.47 -2.87 -17.05
N SER A 468 30.69 -3.90 -17.39
CA SER A 468 30.93 -4.73 -18.57
C SER A 468 29.72 -5.64 -18.84
N LYS A 469 29.80 -6.46 -19.88
CA LYS A 469 28.79 -7.49 -20.15
C LYS A 469 29.01 -8.72 -19.27
N ILE A 470 27.91 -9.38 -18.87
CA ILE A 470 27.95 -10.71 -18.28
C ILE A 470 28.42 -11.69 -19.36
N SER A 471 29.63 -12.24 -19.23
CA SER A 471 30.18 -13.19 -20.20
C SER A 471 29.75 -14.64 -19.92
N ASP A 472 29.45 -14.95 -18.66
CA ASP A 472 28.94 -16.25 -18.22
C ASP A 472 28.15 -16.13 -16.91
N ILE A 473 27.18 -17.03 -16.70
CA ILE A 473 26.37 -17.07 -15.49
C ILE A 473 25.96 -18.50 -15.13
N ASN A 474 26.07 -18.83 -13.84
CA ASN A 474 25.71 -20.12 -13.28
C ASN A 474 24.86 -19.91 -12.03
N PHE A 475 23.55 -20.14 -12.17
CA PHE A 475 22.59 -19.99 -11.08
C PHE A 475 22.75 -21.01 -9.96
N ALA A 476 23.13 -22.24 -10.28
CA ALA A 476 23.32 -23.31 -9.28
C ALA A 476 24.43 -23.00 -8.27
N THR A 477 25.46 -22.29 -8.71
CA THR A 477 26.54 -21.79 -7.85
C THR A 477 26.39 -20.32 -7.47
N SER A 478 25.33 -19.66 -7.97
CA SER A 478 25.07 -18.22 -7.85
C SER A 478 26.28 -17.36 -8.23
N LYS A 479 26.93 -17.70 -9.35
CA LYS A 479 28.12 -17.00 -9.86
C LYS A 479 27.87 -16.41 -11.23
N MET A 480 28.45 -15.25 -11.48
CA MET A 480 28.52 -14.63 -12.81
C MET A 480 29.94 -14.17 -13.10
N ILE A 481 30.28 -14.03 -14.38
CA ILE A 481 31.56 -13.49 -14.84
C ILE A 481 31.29 -12.15 -15.53
N VAL A 482 31.91 -11.09 -15.01
CA VAL A 482 31.85 -9.72 -15.55
C VAL A 482 33.29 -9.24 -15.69
N ASP A 483 33.66 -8.79 -16.89
CA ASP A 483 35.04 -8.38 -17.20
C ASP A 483 36.09 -9.41 -16.79
N ASN A 484 35.88 -10.68 -17.21
CA ASN A 484 36.70 -11.84 -16.86
C ASN A 484 36.88 -12.09 -15.34
N THR A 485 36.06 -11.44 -14.51
CA THR A 485 36.12 -11.55 -13.05
C THR A 485 34.86 -12.22 -12.53
N ALA A 486 35.04 -13.26 -11.70
CA ALA A 486 33.92 -13.98 -11.09
C ALA A 486 33.35 -13.23 -9.87
N PHE A 487 32.03 -13.11 -9.83
CA PHE A 487 31.25 -12.55 -8.73
C PHE A 487 30.22 -13.56 -8.23
N THR A 488 30.10 -13.68 -6.92
CA THR A 488 28.97 -14.38 -6.30
C THR A 488 27.82 -13.39 -6.10
N PHE A 489 26.62 -13.77 -6.48
CA PHE A 489 25.38 -13.07 -6.12
C PHE A 489 24.53 -13.95 -5.19
N HIS A 490 23.60 -13.35 -4.46
CA HIS A 490 22.79 -14.06 -3.47
C HIS A 490 21.44 -13.33 -3.24
N PRO A 491 20.50 -13.88 -2.45
CA PRO A 491 19.20 -13.24 -2.22
C PRO A 491 19.27 -11.80 -1.70
N GLY A 492 20.32 -11.43 -0.95
CA GLY A 492 20.55 -10.05 -0.50
C GLY A 492 21.10 -9.09 -1.56
N THR A 493 21.56 -9.58 -2.72
CA THR A 493 22.10 -8.72 -3.79
C THR A 493 20.98 -7.84 -4.33
N ILE A 494 21.23 -6.54 -4.41
CA ILE A 494 20.30 -5.56 -4.98
C ILE A 494 20.47 -5.64 -6.50
N VAL A 495 19.44 -6.05 -7.22
CA VAL A 495 19.44 -6.06 -8.69
C VAL A 495 18.42 -5.05 -9.16
N ILE A 496 18.86 -4.07 -9.94
CA ILE A 496 17.97 -3.04 -10.49
C ILE A 496 17.96 -3.07 -12.01
N LYS A 497 16.77 -2.90 -12.59
CA LYS A 497 16.55 -2.76 -14.03
C LYS A 497 15.41 -1.76 -14.21
N ASN A 498 15.58 -0.74 -15.05
CA ASN A 498 14.54 0.24 -15.37
C ASN A 498 13.85 0.85 -14.13
N ASN A 499 14.66 1.30 -13.17
CA ASN A 499 14.22 1.86 -11.88
C ASN A 499 13.32 0.93 -11.04
N ARG A 500 13.42 -0.38 -11.25
CA ARG A 500 12.72 -1.41 -10.47
C ARG A 500 13.71 -2.34 -9.83
N LEU A 501 13.33 -2.87 -8.67
CA LEU A 501 14.01 -4.00 -8.08
C LEU A 501 13.59 -5.26 -8.85
N VAL A 502 14.54 -5.94 -9.47
CA VAL A 502 14.29 -7.22 -10.15
C VAL A 502 14.96 -8.34 -9.40
N ASP A 503 14.60 -9.57 -9.75
CA ASP A 503 15.18 -10.73 -9.12
C ASP A 503 16.53 -11.10 -9.75
N ASN A 504 17.37 -11.81 -8.99
CA ASN A 504 18.64 -12.29 -9.51
C ASN A 504 18.46 -13.30 -10.67
N ILE A 505 17.31 -13.98 -10.79
CA ILE A 505 17.00 -14.84 -11.93
C ILE A 505 16.87 -14.08 -13.26
N ASN A 506 16.68 -12.74 -13.23
CA ASN A 506 16.63 -11.89 -14.43
C ASN A 506 18.01 -11.57 -15.04
N LEU A 507 19.09 -12.03 -14.40
CA LEU A 507 20.45 -11.87 -14.91
C LEU A 507 20.71 -12.84 -16.06
N ASN A 508 21.18 -12.34 -17.20
CA ASN A 508 21.42 -13.14 -18.39
C ASN A 508 22.78 -12.84 -19.00
N LYS A 509 23.36 -13.86 -19.65
CA LYS A 509 24.57 -13.69 -20.47
C LYS A 509 24.33 -12.65 -21.56
N GLY A 510 25.30 -11.77 -21.79
CA GLY A 510 25.25 -10.70 -22.78
C GLY A 510 24.70 -9.38 -22.26
N GLN A 511 24.01 -9.36 -21.11
CA GLN A 511 23.52 -8.12 -20.50
C GLN A 511 24.69 -7.22 -20.08
N GLY A 512 24.60 -5.93 -20.44
CA GLY A 512 25.46 -4.89 -19.86
C GLY A 512 25.09 -4.67 -18.41
N VAL A 513 26.07 -4.70 -17.50
CA VAL A 513 25.84 -4.52 -16.07
C VAL A 513 26.91 -3.64 -15.44
N TYR A 514 26.46 -2.80 -14.51
CA TYR A 514 27.30 -2.21 -13.50
C TYR A 514 27.23 -3.03 -12.21
N VAL A 515 28.37 -3.45 -11.70
CA VAL A 515 28.48 -4.25 -10.47
C VAL A 515 29.25 -3.45 -9.43
N ALA A 516 28.60 -3.15 -8.31
CA ALA A 516 29.28 -2.77 -7.09
C ALA A 516 29.24 -3.96 -6.12
N GLY A 517 30.38 -4.29 -5.55
CA GLY A 517 30.49 -5.42 -4.64
C GLY A 517 31.58 -5.23 -3.62
N ASP A 518 31.76 -6.26 -2.80
CA ASP A 518 32.76 -6.27 -1.75
C ASP A 518 33.71 -7.46 -1.96
N ILE A 519 35.00 -7.23 -1.74
CA ILE A 519 36.00 -8.29 -1.67
C ILE A 519 36.34 -8.60 -0.22
N LEU A 520 36.15 -9.87 0.16
CA LEU A 520 36.47 -10.39 1.48
C LEU A 520 37.17 -11.75 1.34
N ARG A 521 38.42 -11.83 1.84
CA ARG A 521 39.24 -13.06 1.81
C ARG A 521 39.32 -13.69 0.40
N GLY A 522 39.45 -12.85 -0.63
CA GLY A 522 39.52 -13.26 -2.04
C GLY A 522 38.17 -13.57 -2.69
N ASN A 523 37.08 -13.68 -1.94
CA ASN A 523 35.74 -13.85 -2.48
C ASN A 523 35.15 -12.48 -2.83
N ARG A 524 34.63 -12.36 -4.05
CA ARG A 524 33.93 -11.17 -4.55
C ARG A 524 32.42 -11.40 -4.48
N ASN A 525 31.72 -10.58 -3.71
CA ASN A 525 30.26 -10.67 -3.58
C ASN A 525 29.64 -9.43 -4.20
N ALA A 526 28.69 -9.62 -5.11
CA ALA A 526 27.93 -8.54 -5.71
C ALA A 526 26.93 -7.98 -4.71
N ALA A 527 27.03 -6.68 -4.43
CA ALA A 527 26.12 -5.97 -3.56
C ALA A 527 25.00 -5.28 -4.34
N LEU A 528 25.38 -4.60 -5.41
CA LEU A 528 24.48 -3.98 -6.40
C LEU A 528 24.85 -4.50 -7.79
N ILE A 529 23.85 -4.93 -8.54
CA ILE A 529 23.94 -5.19 -9.98
C ILE A 529 22.89 -4.31 -10.64
N ALA A 530 23.33 -3.27 -11.35
CA ALA A 530 22.45 -2.45 -12.15
C ALA A 530 22.52 -2.94 -13.60
N ILE A 531 21.43 -3.52 -14.08
CA ILE A 531 21.28 -3.95 -15.47
C ILE A 531 21.11 -2.70 -16.32
N GLU A 532 22.00 -2.53 -17.29
CA GLU A 532 21.95 -1.39 -18.20
C GLU A 532 20.72 -1.52 -19.09
N TYR A 533 19.95 -0.44 -19.17
CA TYR A 533 18.88 -0.33 -20.15
C TYR A 533 19.49 -0.27 -21.55
N THR A 534 19.13 -1.22 -22.43
CA THR A 534 19.73 -1.37 -23.76
C THR A 534 18.93 -0.71 -24.88
N GLY A 535 17.63 -0.45 -24.70
CA GLY A 535 16.91 0.41 -25.65
C GLY A 535 15.39 0.36 -25.59
N ILE A 536 14.80 1.50 -25.94
CA ILE A 536 13.38 1.65 -26.34
C ILE A 536 13.11 0.93 -27.68
N LEU A 537 14.17 0.69 -28.45
CA LEU A 537 14.13 0.08 -29.79
C LEU A 537 14.41 -1.42 -29.78
N ASP A 538 14.59 -2.03 -28.61
CA ASP A 538 14.78 -3.47 -28.48
C ASP A 538 13.43 -4.20 -28.67
N GLU A 539 13.46 -5.50 -28.95
CA GLU A 539 12.26 -6.32 -28.98
C GLU A 539 11.54 -6.27 -27.63
N ARG A 540 10.22 -6.07 -27.67
CA ARG A 540 9.37 -5.88 -26.50
C ARG A 540 8.65 -7.16 -26.14
N VAL A 541 8.07 -7.15 -24.94
CA VAL A 541 7.39 -8.32 -24.37
C VAL A 541 6.15 -8.75 -25.15
N ASP A 542 5.60 -7.88 -26.00
CA ASP A 542 4.44 -8.14 -26.87
C ASP A 542 4.81 -8.58 -28.29
N SER A 543 6.07 -8.98 -28.53
CA SER A 543 6.59 -9.32 -29.86
C SER A 543 6.48 -8.18 -30.86
N THR A 544 6.58 -6.93 -30.37
CA THR A 544 6.71 -5.74 -31.20
C THR A 544 8.09 -5.10 -31.01
N ARG A 545 8.47 -4.25 -31.96
CA ARG A 545 9.69 -3.44 -31.90
C ARG A 545 9.47 -2.13 -32.64
N LEU A 546 9.97 -1.02 -32.09
CA LEU A 546 10.10 0.22 -32.86
C LEU A 546 11.42 0.22 -33.62
N VAL A 547 11.34 0.55 -34.90
CA VAL A 547 12.49 0.66 -35.79
C VAL A 547 12.43 2.01 -36.50
N ILE A 548 13.59 2.66 -36.57
CA ILE A 548 13.73 3.91 -37.30
C ILE A 548 14.39 3.62 -38.65
N TYR A 549 13.71 3.98 -39.72
CA TYR A 549 14.24 3.96 -41.07
C TYR A 549 14.55 5.37 -41.53
N ARG A 550 15.49 5.49 -42.46
CA ARG A 550 15.79 6.74 -43.16
C ARG A 550 15.92 6.48 -44.65
N GLY A 551 15.14 7.18 -45.46
CA GLY A 551 15.13 7.01 -46.91
C GLY A 551 14.34 8.12 -47.58
N THR A 552 14.05 7.97 -48.86
CA THR A 552 13.14 8.88 -49.57
C THR A 552 11.74 8.29 -49.67
N VAL A 553 10.73 9.15 -49.78
CA VAL A 553 9.37 8.75 -50.17
C VAL A 553 9.35 8.50 -51.68
N ALA A 554 9.64 7.27 -52.11
CA ALA A 554 9.74 6.94 -53.53
C ALA A 554 8.38 6.84 -54.23
N ASP A 555 7.36 6.38 -53.49
CA ASP A 555 6.00 6.25 -54.01
C ASP A 555 4.99 6.25 -52.86
N ILE A 556 3.77 6.70 -53.13
CA ILE A 556 2.67 6.74 -52.17
C ILE A 556 1.48 5.98 -52.75
N HIS A 557 0.97 5.03 -51.97
CA HIS A 557 -0.11 4.11 -52.33
C HIS A 557 -1.28 4.31 -51.38
N HIS A 558 -2.45 3.85 -51.80
CA HIS A 558 -3.58 3.69 -50.90
C HIS A 558 -3.19 2.75 -49.75
N TYR A 559 -3.20 3.28 -48.52
CA TYR A 559 -2.69 2.68 -47.29
C TYR A 559 -1.26 2.13 -47.35
N GLY A 560 -0.35 2.79 -48.07
CA GLY A 560 1.06 2.39 -48.04
C GLY A 560 2.03 3.42 -48.60
N VAL A 561 3.29 3.32 -48.17
CA VAL A 561 4.39 4.17 -48.64
C VAL A 561 5.58 3.32 -49.04
N THR A 562 6.26 3.71 -50.12
CA THR A 562 7.47 3.05 -50.59
C THR A 562 8.68 3.87 -50.20
N LEU A 563 9.51 3.31 -49.32
CA LEU A 563 10.82 3.83 -48.96
C LEU A 563 11.81 3.57 -50.09
N GLY A 564 12.57 4.59 -50.48
CA GLY A 564 13.57 4.55 -51.54
C GLY A 564 14.93 5.09 -51.15
N ARG A 565 15.75 5.31 -52.18
CA ARG A 565 17.18 5.65 -52.06
C ARG A 565 17.40 7.07 -51.57
N LEU A 566 18.30 7.25 -50.59
CA LEU A 566 18.76 8.57 -50.14
C LEU A 566 19.59 9.30 -51.18
N GLY A 567 20.27 8.57 -52.06
CA GLY A 567 21.04 9.18 -53.15
C GLY A 567 21.48 8.16 -54.19
N TYR A 568 22.21 8.62 -55.21
CA TYR A 568 22.62 7.79 -56.34
C TYR A 568 23.41 6.52 -55.96
N ARG A 569 24.12 6.54 -54.83
CA ARG A 569 24.93 5.41 -54.31
C ARG A 569 24.62 5.05 -52.85
N LEU A 570 23.46 5.47 -52.36
CA LEU A 570 23.05 5.20 -50.98
C LEU A 570 21.58 4.81 -51.02
N ASP A 571 21.30 3.54 -50.79
CA ASP A 571 19.94 3.06 -50.61
C ASP A 571 19.39 3.55 -49.25
N TYR A 572 18.25 3.01 -48.79
CA TYR A 572 17.69 3.40 -47.51
C TYR A 572 18.49 2.78 -46.35
N LEU A 573 18.39 3.43 -45.19
CA LEU A 573 19.04 3.01 -43.96
C LEU A 573 18.00 2.49 -42.97
N LYS A 574 18.35 1.43 -42.25
CA LYS A 574 17.62 0.90 -41.09
C LYS A 574 18.50 1.04 -39.86
N LEU A 575 17.94 1.52 -38.75
CA LEU A 575 18.66 1.62 -37.50
C LEU A 575 18.59 0.28 -36.75
N GLU A 576 19.68 -0.49 -36.80
CA GLU A 576 19.81 -1.81 -36.16
C GLU A 576 20.92 -1.80 -35.11
N ASP A 577 20.63 -2.30 -33.90
CA ASP A 577 21.58 -2.26 -32.77
C ASP A 577 22.19 -0.85 -32.54
N ASN A 578 21.39 0.20 -32.75
CA ASN A 578 21.81 1.61 -32.71
C ASN A 578 22.84 2.00 -33.79
N GLN A 579 22.99 1.21 -34.85
CA GLN A 579 23.85 1.47 -36.01
C GLN A 579 23.00 1.59 -37.28
N TRP A 580 23.31 2.59 -38.10
CA TRP A 580 22.68 2.70 -39.42
C TRP A 580 23.28 1.66 -40.37
N GLU A 581 22.43 0.76 -40.84
CA GLU A 581 22.75 -0.27 -41.81
C GLU A 581 22.06 0.04 -43.15
N GLU A 582 22.79 -0.09 -44.26
CA GLU A 582 22.26 0.13 -45.61
C GLU A 582 21.56 -1.14 -46.12
N TYR A 583 20.34 -0.97 -46.63
CA TYR A 583 19.54 -2.05 -47.23
C TYR A 583 19.22 -1.71 -48.68
N ARG A 584 19.42 -2.69 -49.57
CA ARG A 584 19.28 -2.47 -51.01
C ARG A 584 17.83 -2.45 -51.46
N GLY A 585 17.53 -1.57 -52.42
CA GLY A 585 16.25 -1.54 -53.13
C GLY A 585 15.25 -0.59 -52.49
N ASN A 586 13.97 -0.94 -52.61
CA ASN A 586 12.86 -0.20 -52.01
C ASN A 586 12.12 -1.09 -51.00
N ARG A 587 11.46 -0.46 -50.03
CA ARG A 587 10.66 -1.15 -49.02
C ARG A 587 9.27 -0.54 -48.97
N LYS A 588 8.24 -1.34 -49.23
CA LYS A 588 6.86 -0.92 -49.06
C LYS A 588 6.43 -1.19 -47.61
N MET A 589 5.83 -0.20 -46.97
CA MET A 589 5.32 -0.28 -45.59
C MET A 589 3.86 0.14 -45.56
N THR A 590 3.14 -0.30 -44.54
CA THR A 590 1.74 0.08 -44.32
C THR A 590 1.68 1.48 -43.74
N LEU A 591 0.80 2.30 -44.30
CA LEU A 591 0.49 3.66 -43.85
C LEU A 591 -1.00 3.70 -43.51
N THR A 592 -1.40 4.30 -42.39
CA THR A 592 -2.79 4.33 -41.92
C THR A 592 -3.26 5.77 -41.73
N GLU A 593 -4.57 5.99 -41.56
CA GLU A 593 -5.11 7.33 -41.23
C GLU A 593 -4.61 7.83 -39.86
N ASP A 594 -4.10 6.93 -39.01
CA ASP A 594 -3.56 7.25 -37.69
C ASP A 594 -2.05 7.56 -37.73
N THR A 595 -1.39 7.42 -38.90
CA THR A 595 0.03 7.75 -39.02
C THR A 595 0.24 9.25 -38.85
N PHE A 596 1.13 9.66 -37.95
CA PHE A 596 1.48 11.08 -37.82
C PHE A 596 2.50 11.50 -38.88
N ILE A 597 2.13 12.42 -39.76
CA ILE A 597 2.99 12.90 -40.85
C ILE A 597 3.39 14.35 -40.55
N PHE A 598 4.69 14.62 -40.51
CA PHE A 598 5.22 15.93 -40.14
C PHE A 598 6.22 16.44 -41.16
N ASP A 599 6.12 17.72 -41.49
CA ASP A 599 7.03 18.42 -42.37
C ASP A 599 7.95 19.34 -41.59
N SER A 600 9.18 18.89 -41.33
CA SER A 600 10.15 19.64 -40.52
C SER A 600 10.69 20.91 -41.19
N ASP A 601 10.51 21.09 -42.51
CA ASP A 601 10.92 22.32 -43.21
C ASP A 601 10.00 23.50 -42.83
N ILE A 602 8.70 23.24 -42.74
CA ILE A 602 7.66 24.25 -42.43
C ILE A 602 7.11 24.10 -41.01
N GLN A 603 7.54 23.06 -40.30
CA GLN A 603 7.15 22.69 -38.94
C GLN A 603 5.64 22.50 -38.78
N LYS A 604 5.01 21.83 -39.75
CA LYS A 604 3.56 21.55 -39.75
C LYS A 604 3.28 20.07 -39.85
N GLU A 605 2.22 19.66 -39.16
CA GLU A 605 1.58 18.36 -39.35
C GLU A 605 0.81 18.34 -40.68
N ILE A 606 0.81 17.19 -41.34
CA ILE A 606 0.06 16.91 -42.56
C ILE A 606 -1.00 15.87 -42.21
N ASP A 607 -2.26 16.20 -42.47
CA ASP A 607 -3.35 15.24 -42.35
C ASP A 607 -3.08 14.02 -43.26
N PRO A 608 -3.12 12.77 -42.73
CA PRO A 608 -2.81 11.57 -43.51
C PRO A 608 -3.69 11.37 -44.74
N SER A 609 -4.93 11.86 -44.70
CA SER A 609 -5.84 11.82 -45.85
C SER A 609 -5.33 12.65 -47.03
N HIS A 610 -4.55 13.71 -46.76
CA HIS A 610 -3.87 14.52 -47.77
C HIS A 610 -2.57 13.88 -48.29
N PHE A 611 -2.15 12.73 -47.73
CA PHE A 611 -0.92 12.06 -48.11
C PHE A 611 -1.18 10.70 -48.76
N ILE A 612 -2.01 9.85 -48.15
CA ILE A 612 -2.24 8.46 -48.58
C ILE A 612 -2.84 8.37 -50.00
N ASP A 613 -3.55 9.40 -50.44
CA ASP A 613 -4.27 9.38 -51.72
C ASP A 613 -3.97 10.56 -52.66
N THR A 614 -2.68 10.91 -52.82
CA THR A 614 -2.17 11.99 -53.72
C THR A 614 -2.76 12.04 -55.13
N ARG A 615 -3.42 10.99 -55.61
CA ARG A 615 -4.03 10.94 -56.95
C ARG A 615 -5.50 11.37 -57.00
N TYR A 616 -6.20 11.42 -55.86
CA TYR A 616 -7.62 11.76 -55.80
C TYR A 616 -7.93 12.89 -54.81
N ILE A 617 -6.91 13.49 -54.20
CA ILE A 617 -7.07 14.68 -53.37
C ILE A 617 -7.35 15.89 -54.26
N ASP A 618 -8.42 16.62 -53.96
CA ASP A 618 -8.64 17.97 -54.47
C ASP A 618 -7.86 18.94 -53.56
N PRO A 619 -6.83 19.64 -54.07
CA PRO A 619 -6.06 20.58 -53.25
C PRO A 619 -6.91 21.70 -52.61
N GLU A 620 -8.07 22.01 -53.18
CA GLU A 620 -8.97 23.02 -52.60
C GLU A 620 -9.59 22.58 -51.26
N ASP A 621 -9.58 21.28 -50.94
CA ASP A 621 -10.02 20.76 -49.64
C ASP A 621 -8.99 21.02 -48.52
N ILE A 622 -7.76 21.41 -48.86
CA ILE A 622 -6.68 21.68 -47.89
C ILE A 622 -6.70 23.16 -47.48
N GLU A 623 -7.13 23.46 -46.26
CA GLU A 623 -7.22 24.84 -45.75
C GLU A 623 -5.84 25.54 -45.63
N ASP A 624 -4.80 24.81 -45.20
CA ASP A 624 -3.46 25.38 -45.05
C ASP A 624 -2.80 25.57 -46.43
N ARG A 625 -2.59 26.84 -46.80
CA ARG A 625 -2.03 27.24 -48.08
C ARG A 625 -0.66 26.61 -48.37
N GLU A 626 0.21 26.48 -47.37
CA GLU A 626 1.58 26.01 -47.58
C GLU A 626 1.61 24.49 -47.79
N ILE A 627 0.77 23.75 -47.06
CA ILE A 627 0.56 22.31 -47.28
C ILE A 627 -0.08 22.09 -48.65
N ARG A 628 -1.09 22.90 -49.01
CA ARG A 628 -1.73 22.86 -50.33
C ARG A 628 -0.74 23.00 -51.47
N GLU A 629 0.09 24.05 -51.43
CA GLU A 629 1.14 24.30 -52.43
C GLU A 629 2.11 23.10 -52.53
N ARG A 630 2.50 22.48 -51.39
CA ARG A 630 3.36 21.28 -51.39
C ARG A 630 2.71 20.06 -52.03
N ILE A 631 1.42 19.83 -51.80
CA ILE A 631 0.67 18.71 -52.40
C ILE A 631 0.48 18.93 -53.91
N GLU A 632 0.11 20.13 -54.35
CA GLU A 632 -0.04 20.49 -55.77
C GLU A 632 1.26 20.25 -56.57
N ASP A 633 2.39 20.65 -56.00
CA ASP A 633 3.71 20.51 -56.61
C ASP A 633 4.30 19.09 -56.50
N LYS A 634 3.57 18.15 -55.89
CA LYS A 634 4.05 16.79 -55.56
C LYS A 634 5.36 16.82 -54.79
N PHE A 635 5.53 17.82 -53.93
CA PHE A 635 6.79 18.12 -53.24
C PHE A 635 7.31 16.94 -52.42
N TYR A 636 6.42 16.10 -51.89
CA TYR A 636 6.76 15.00 -50.99
C TYR A 636 7.33 13.76 -51.68
N LEU A 637 7.16 13.60 -52.99
CA LEU A 637 7.84 12.54 -53.72
C LEU A 637 9.35 12.82 -53.77
N ASP A 638 10.15 11.76 -53.60
CA ASP A 638 11.61 11.79 -53.47
C ASP A 638 12.16 12.60 -52.28
N LYS A 639 11.30 13.06 -51.35
CA LYS A 639 11.75 13.73 -50.13
C LYS A 639 12.34 12.75 -49.14
N THR A 640 13.44 13.17 -48.52
CA THR A 640 14.09 12.43 -47.44
C THR A 640 13.24 12.48 -46.18
N ALA A 641 13.07 11.35 -45.51
CA ALA A 641 12.29 11.26 -44.29
C ALA A 641 12.86 10.24 -43.30
N TYR A 642 12.54 10.45 -42.04
CA TYR A 642 12.59 9.40 -41.02
C TYR A 642 11.24 8.73 -40.91
N PHE A 643 11.24 7.40 -40.83
CA PHE A 643 10.04 6.60 -40.62
C PHE A 643 10.21 5.88 -39.30
N VAL A 644 9.31 6.13 -38.37
CA VAL A 644 9.22 5.37 -37.13
C VAL A 644 8.17 4.28 -37.34
N VAL A 645 8.65 3.04 -37.38
CA VAL A 645 7.89 1.88 -37.82
C VAL A 645 7.74 0.92 -36.65
N LYS A 646 6.52 0.45 -36.42
CA LYS A 646 6.24 -0.67 -35.54
C LYS A 646 6.33 -1.95 -36.34
N GLU A 647 7.34 -2.77 -36.02
CA GLU A 647 7.46 -4.14 -36.50
C GLU A 647 6.72 -5.07 -35.53
N THR A 648 5.77 -5.86 -36.02
CA THR A 648 5.06 -6.89 -35.25
C THR A 648 5.40 -8.26 -35.81
N TYR A 649 5.91 -9.15 -34.95
CA TYR A 649 6.36 -10.48 -35.35
C TYR A 649 5.25 -11.51 -35.05
N VAL A 650 4.65 -12.07 -36.09
CA VAL A 650 3.55 -13.05 -35.97
C VAL A 650 3.84 -14.25 -36.86
N ASP A 651 3.90 -15.45 -36.29
CA ASP A 651 4.08 -16.73 -37.00
C ASP A 651 5.25 -16.78 -38.00
N GLY A 652 6.30 -15.98 -37.76
CA GLY A 652 7.49 -15.88 -38.61
C GLY A 652 7.42 -14.79 -39.69
N ASP A 653 6.29 -14.11 -39.83
CA ASP A 653 6.12 -12.93 -40.67
C ASP A 653 6.32 -11.63 -39.86
N VAL A 654 6.75 -10.58 -40.56
CA VAL A 654 6.95 -9.24 -39.98
C VAL A 654 5.95 -8.28 -40.63
N TYR A 655 5.08 -7.72 -39.81
CA TYR A 655 4.15 -6.67 -40.22
C TYR A 655 4.75 -5.31 -39.87
N GLU A 656 4.84 -4.43 -40.86
CA GLU A 656 5.44 -3.10 -40.73
C GLU A 656 4.37 -2.02 -40.88
N GLU A 657 4.13 -1.30 -39.80
CA GLU A 657 3.22 -0.16 -39.74
C GLU A 657 4.00 1.12 -39.43
N VAL A 658 3.83 2.16 -40.26
CA VAL A 658 4.44 3.47 -40.03
C VAL A 658 3.60 4.21 -38.99
N LEU A 659 4.16 4.45 -37.80
CA LEU A 659 3.49 5.24 -36.76
C LEU A 659 3.70 6.73 -36.97
N ALA A 660 4.91 7.12 -37.36
CA ALA A 660 5.22 8.52 -37.66
C ALA A 660 6.20 8.65 -38.82
N LEU A 661 6.01 9.70 -39.62
CA LEU A 661 6.84 10.04 -40.77
C LEU A 661 7.28 11.50 -40.63
N ASN A 662 8.58 11.73 -40.48
CA ASN A 662 9.16 13.08 -40.46
C ASN A 662 9.84 13.39 -41.80
N LEU A 663 9.21 14.22 -42.63
CA LEU A 663 9.76 14.74 -43.87
C LEU A 663 10.82 15.79 -43.54
N THR A 664 12.01 15.60 -44.09
CA THR A 664 13.19 16.41 -43.78
C THR A 664 13.75 17.09 -45.03
N PRO A 665 14.41 18.24 -44.86
CA PRO A 665 15.10 18.91 -45.97
C PRO A 665 16.07 17.96 -46.66
N THR A 666 16.10 18.03 -47.99
CA THR A 666 16.95 17.16 -48.82
C THR A 666 18.42 17.51 -48.63
N GLU A 667 19.14 16.74 -47.82
CA GLU A 667 20.59 16.86 -47.72
C GLU A 667 21.26 16.30 -48.99
N THR A 668 22.02 17.12 -49.71
CA THR A 668 22.68 16.67 -50.95
C THR A 668 23.89 15.80 -50.62
N TYR A 669 23.74 14.48 -50.66
CA TYR A 669 24.82 13.53 -50.35
C TYR A 669 25.92 13.51 -51.44
N ARG A 670 26.96 14.34 -51.27
CA ARG A 670 28.21 14.25 -52.05
C ARG A 670 29.30 13.55 -51.23
N GLY A 671 29.42 12.22 -51.35
CA GLY A 671 30.67 11.55 -50.96
C GLY A 671 30.62 10.47 -49.86
N GLY A 672 29.48 9.85 -49.58
CA GLY A 672 29.44 8.45 -49.16
C GLY A 672 29.81 8.07 -47.72
N ARG A 673 29.86 8.99 -46.75
CA ARG A 673 29.80 8.60 -45.32
C ARG A 673 29.00 9.62 -44.51
N LEU A 674 27.92 9.14 -43.91
CA LEU A 674 27.01 9.89 -43.06
C LEU A 674 27.49 9.76 -41.62
N HIS A 675 27.96 10.85 -41.00
CA HIS A 675 28.45 10.88 -39.60
C HIS A 675 27.89 12.10 -38.84
N THR A 676 26.65 12.52 -39.14
CA THR A 676 26.02 13.68 -38.49
C THR A 676 24.82 13.32 -37.61
N GLU A 677 24.24 12.12 -37.77
CA GLU A 677 23.25 11.60 -36.83
C GLU A 677 23.89 10.88 -35.66
N HIS A 678 23.56 11.34 -34.46
CA HIS A 678 23.94 10.69 -33.22
C HIS A 678 22.68 10.20 -32.50
N SER A 679 22.68 8.93 -32.10
CA SER A 679 21.66 8.44 -31.17
C SER A 679 22.02 8.88 -29.74
N ALA A 680 21.05 9.48 -29.07
CA ALA A 680 21.11 9.78 -27.65
C ALA A 680 19.98 9.05 -26.92
N MET A 681 20.23 8.62 -25.69
CA MET A 681 19.18 8.20 -24.77
C MET A 681 19.36 8.88 -23.42
N GLY A 682 18.27 9.06 -22.68
CA GLY A 682 18.31 9.65 -21.35
C GLY A 682 16.95 9.68 -20.69
N GLU A 683 16.91 10.24 -19.48
CA GLU A 683 15.71 10.39 -18.68
C GLU A 683 15.16 11.82 -18.79
N ILE A 684 13.85 11.99 -19.02
CA ILE A 684 13.23 13.31 -19.11
C ILE A 684 13.36 14.07 -17.78
N GLN A 685 14.10 15.17 -17.80
CA GLN A 685 14.19 16.12 -16.69
C GLN A 685 13.05 17.14 -16.73
N SER A 686 12.86 17.75 -17.89
CA SER A 686 11.86 18.79 -18.13
C SER A 686 11.58 18.94 -19.62
N VAL A 687 10.38 19.41 -19.93
CA VAL A 687 9.96 19.84 -21.26
C VAL A 687 9.55 21.30 -21.14
N ASP A 688 10.10 22.16 -21.99
CA ASP A 688 9.71 23.56 -22.13
C ASP A 688 8.86 23.70 -23.39
N MET A 689 7.57 23.91 -23.19
CA MET A 689 6.57 23.98 -24.26
C MET A 689 6.67 25.28 -25.07
N ASP A 690 7.13 26.38 -24.44
CA ASP A 690 7.23 27.68 -25.11
C ASP A 690 8.41 27.72 -26.08
N SER A 691 9.51 27.04 -25.70
CA SER A 691 10.75 27.03 -26.47
C SER A 691 10.98 25.75 -27.29
N GLY A 692 10.06 24.78 -27.24
CA GLY A 692 10.16 23.52 -27.98
C GLY A 692 11.40 22.70 -27.58
N ASN A 693 11.79 22.75 -26.31
CA ASN A 693 13.02 22.12 -25.83
C ASN A 693 12.74 20.98 -24.84
N ILE A 694 13.48 19.88 -24.98
CA ILE A 694 13.50 18.78 -24.02
C ILE A 694 14.86 18.72 -23.33
N THR A 695 14.86 18.64 -21.99
CA THR A 695 16.08 18.45 -21.21
C THR A 695 16.15 17.03 -20.69
N LEU A 696 17.27 16.35 -20.99
CA LEU A 696 17.55 15.00 -20.57
C LEU A 696 18.62 14.95 -19.47
N ASN A 697 18.40 14.07 -18.50
CA ASN A 697 19.38 13.65 -17.51
C ASN A 697 19.93 12.26 -17.86
N ASN A 698 21.06 11.89 -17.23
CA ASN A 698 21.71 10.58 -17.41
C ASN A 698 21.93 10.25 -18.91
N VAL A 699 22.32 11.26 -19.68
CA VAL A 699 22.41 11.15 -21.14
C VAL A 699 23.53 10.21 -21.54
N ARG A 700 23.26 9.35 -22.50
CA ARG A 700 24.23 8.49 -23.15
C ARG A 700 24.19 8.70 -24.65
N HIS A 701 25.36 8.71 -25.28
CA HIS A 701 25.50 8.75 -26.73
C HIS A 701 25.99 7.41 -27.22
N TRP A 702 25.44 6.96 -28.34
CA TRP A 702 25.95 5.76 -28.97
C TRP A 702 27.30 6.05 -29.64
N ASN A 703 28.32 5.27 -29.30
CA ASN A 703 29.61 5.33 -29.97
C ASN A 703 29.74 4.17 -30.97
N SER A 704 29.64 4.50 -32.25
CA SER A 704 29.69 3.53 -33.35
C SER A 704 31.05 2.82 -33.51
N LEU A 705 32.14 3.37 -32.97
CA LEU A 705 33.49 2.78 -33.08
C LEU A 705 33.67 1.59 -32.14
N ASN A 706 33.19 1.70 -30.91
CA ASN A 706 33.32 0.65 -29.89
C ASN A 706 32.01 -0.12 -29.63
N LYS A 707 30.92 0.27 -30.31
CA LYS A 707 29.58 -0.33 -30.21
C LYS A 707 29.05 -0.33 -28.77
N ARG A 708 29.20 0.80 -28.09
CA ARG A 708 28.75 0.99 -26.71
C ARG A 708 28.11 2.36 -26.52
N TRP A 709 27.20 2.41 -25.56
CA TRP A 709 26.68 3.67 -25.03
C TRP A 709 27.75 4.31 -24.14
N GLU A 710 28.07 5.57 -24.43
CA GLU A 710 29.02 6.38 -23.68
C GLU A 710 28.29 7.52 -22.98
N ARG A 711 28.62 7.71 -21.71
CA ARG A 711 27.93 8.72 -20.89
C ARG A 711 28.35 10.14 -21.27
N ALA A 712 27.35 11.02 -21.35
CA ALA A 712 27.57 12.45 -21.28
C ALA A 712 27.96 12.86 -19.85
N ARG A 713 28.64 14.01 -19.70
CA ARG A 713 29.06 14.51 -18.39
C ARG A 713 27.95 15.24 -17.65
N ASP A 714 27.08 15.90 -18.40
CA ASP A 714 26.06 16.81 -17.90
C ASP A 714 24.71 16.49 -18.57
N SER A 715 23.64 17.14 -18.10
CA SER A 715 22.35 17.13 -18.78
C SER A 715 22.46 17.79 -20.15
N GLU A 716 21.61 17.37 -21.08
CA GLU A 716 21.59 17.88 -22.45
C GLU A 716 20.21 18.45 -22.76
N THR A 717 20.17 19.64 -23.36
CA THR A 717 18.92 20.25 -23.85
C THR A 717 18.90 20.15 -25.36
N ILE A 718 17.83 19.57 -25.90
CA ILE A 718 17.66 19.28 -27.31
C ILE A 718 16.43 20.02 -27.81
N ASP A 719 16.59 20.67 -28.96
CA ASP A 719 15.51 21.34 -29.68
C ASP A 719 14.69 20.29 -30.44
N ILE A 720 13.39 20.23 -30.19
CA ILE A 720 12.48 19.22 -30.75
C ILE A 720 11.46 19.83 -31.71
N ASP A 721 11.63 21.09 -32.14
CA ASP A 721 10.69 21.76 -33.04
C ASP A 721 10.56 21.10 -34.42
N LYS A 722 11.59 20.34 -34.80
CA LYS A 722 11.67 19.58 -36.06
C LYS A 722 11.44 18.09 -35.87
N ALA A 723 11.08 17.64 -34.67
CA ALA A 723 10.97 16.23 -34.36
C ALA A 723 9.55 15.72 -34.54
N VAL A 724 9.42 14.47 -34.98
CA VAL A 724 8.26 13.65 -34.63
C VAL A 724 8.46 13.06 -33.25
N ILE A 725 7.42 13.08 -32.44
CA ILE A 725 7.46 12.64 -31.05
C ILE A 725 6.47 11.50 -30.87
N ILE A 726 6.94 10.38 -30.33
CA ILE A 726 6.12 9.22 -30.02
C ILE A 726 6.22 8.95 -28.52
N VAL A 727 5.07 8.83 -27.86
CA VAL A 727 4.95 8.50 -26.44
C VAL A 727 4.15 7.21 -26.31
N ASN A 728 4.75 6.13 -25.79
CA ASN A 728 4.11 4.81 -25.65
C ASN A 728 3.42 4.36 -26.96
N ASP A 729 4.15 4.38 -28.07
CA ASP A 729 3.68 4.06 -29.44
C ASP A 729 2.59 4.98 -30.02
N GLN A 730 2.21 6.05 -29.31
CA GLN A 730 1.28 7.06 -29.80
C GLN A 730 2.05 8.31 -30.23
N PRO A 731 1.97 8.72 -31.51
CA PRO A 731 2.46 10.02 -31.92
C PRO A 731 1.73 11.14 -31.17
N ILE A 732 2.45 12.21 -30.84
CA ILE A 732 1.87 13.41 -30.24
C ILE A 732 2.30 14.65 -31.01
N ASP A 733 1.40 15.63 -31.07
CA ASP A 733 1.67 16.94 -31.64
C ASP A 733 2.39 17.88 -30.63
N LYS A 734 2.69 19.11 -31.07
CA LYS A 734 3.34 20.12 -30.21
C LYS A 734 2.43 20.64 -29.09
N ASP A 735 1.12 20.67 -29.28
CA ASP A 735 0.16 21.13 -28.27
C ASP A 735 -0.03 20.08 -27.15
N GLN A 736 0.36 18.84 -27.42
CA GLN A 736 0.31 17.69 -26.53
C GLN A 736 1.62 17.41 -25.79
N LEU A 737 2.62 18.30 -25.85
CA LEU A 737 3.89 18.14 -25.12
C LEU A 737 3.71 18.01 -23.59
N ASN A 738 2.58 18.48 -23.06
CA ASN A 738 2.18 18.28 -21.67
C ASN A 738 1.95 16.81 -21.26
N LEU A 739 1.76 15.91 -22.24
CA LEU A 739 1.62 14.46 -22.00
C LEU A 739 2.95 13.79 -21.64
N ILE A 740 4.09 14.43 -21.93
CA ILE A 740 5.43 13.92 -21.61
C ILE A 740 5.68 14.05 -20.10
N ARG A 741 5.92 12.92 -19.44
CA ARG A 741 6.15 12.86 -17.99
C ARG A 741 7.64 12.94 -17.67
N ARG A 742 7.94 13.63 -16.56
CA ARG A 742 9.27 13.56 -15.94
C ARG A 742 9.61 12.11 -15.61
N LYS A 743 10.89 11.78 -15.73
CA LYS A 743 11.45 10.42 -15.56
C LYS A 743 11.13 9.41 -16.68
N GLY A 744 10.35 9.79 -17.69
CA GLY A 744 10.21 9.01 -18.91
C GLY A 744 11.58 8.73 -19.54
N GLN A 745 11.75 7.56 -20.15
CA GLN A 745 12.96 7.26 -20.91
C GLN A 745 12.77 7.77 -22.32
N ALA A 746 13.77 8.47 -22.85
CA ALA A 746 13.75 8.98 -24.21
C ALA A 746 14.91 8.42 -25.04
N TYR A 747 14.62 8.17 -26.30
CA TYR A 747 15.57 7.88 -27.36
C TYR A 747 15.43 8.95 -28.43
N ILE A 748 16.54 9.59 -28.80
CA ILE A 748 16.54 10.73 -29.71
C ILE A 748 17.54 10.51 -30.83
N ILE A 749 17.07 10.67 -32.06
CA ILE A 749 17.93 10.85 -33.24
C ILE A 749 18.16 12.35 -33.41
N LYS A 750 19.40 12.78 -33.17
CA LYS A 750 19.81 14.18 -33.28
C LYS A 750 20.76 14.39 -34.45
N ASN A 751 20.67 15.56 -35.08
CA ASN A 751 21.62 16.05 -36.07
C ASN A 751 22.37 17.26 -35.53
N LYS A 752 23.70 17.31 -35.73
CA LYS A 752 24.53 18.46 -35.35
C LYS A 752 24.69 19.42 -36.52
N ASN A 753 23.80 20.42 -36.58
CA ASN A 753 23.90 21.49 -37.58
C ASN A 753 24.84 22.65 -37.16
N THR A 754 25.08 22.85 -35.86
CA THR A 754 26.03 23.87 -35.34
C THR A 754 26.76 23.39 -34.09
N SER A 755 27.78 24.13 -33.65
CA SER A 755 28.57 23.81 -32.44
C SER A 755 27.81 24.01 -31.12
N THR A 756 26.62 24.61 -31.13
CA THR A 756 25.92 25.05 -29.90
C THR A 756 24.46 24.59 -29.76
N ARG A 757 23.82 24.09 -30.83
CA ARG A 757 22.41 23.66 -30.78
C ARG A 757 22.25 22.34 -31.52
N GLU A 758 21.73 21.34 -30.81
CA GLU A 758 21.42 20.02 -31.36
C GLU A 758 19.93 19.95 -31.69
N GLU A 759 19.60 19.58 -32.93
CA GLU A 759 18.22 19.45 -33.40
C GLU A 759 17.82 17.97 -33.38
N GLY A 760 16.71 17.66 -32.72
CA GLY A 760 16.07 16.34 -32.75
C GLY A 760 15.15 16.21 -33.96
N TYR A 761 15.18 15.03 -34.60
CA TYR A 761 14.27 14.68 -35.70
C TYR A 761 13.32 13.55 -35.35
N VAL A 762 13.72 12.66 -34.44
CA VAL A 762 12.86 11.60 -33.91
C VAL A 762 13.08 11.55 -32.41
N VAL A 763 11.99 11.61 -31.66
CA VAL A 763 11.98 11.47 -30.20
C VAL A 763 10.99 10.36 -29.85
N ILE A 764 11.47 9.29 -29.25
CA ILE A 764 10.63 8.19 -28.79
C ILE A 764 10.73 8.13 -27.27
N ILE A 765 9.59 8.12 -26.60
CA ILE A 765 9.47 8.19 -25.15
C ILE A 765 8.67 6.99 -24.64
N GLU A 766 9.23 6.27 -23.68
CA GLU A 766 8.51 5.28 -22.87
C GLU A 766 8.36 5.79 -21.44
N GLN A 767 7.13 5.81 -20.91
CA GLN A 767 6.82 6.42 -19.60
C GLN A 767 5.77 5.68 -18.77
#